data_AF-A0AA85IVA1-F1
#
_entry.id   AF-A0AA85IVA1-F1
#
_cell.length_a   1.000
_cell.length_b   1.000
_cell.length_c   1.000
_cell.angle_alpha   90.00
_cell.angle_beta   90.00
_cell.angle_gamma   90.00
#
_symmetry.space_group_name_H-M   'P 1'
#
loop_
_entity.id
_entity.type
_entity.pdbx_description
1 polymer ?
#
loop_
_entity_poly.entity_id
_entity_poly.type
_entity_poly.pdbx_seq_one_letter_code
_entity_poly.pdbx_strand_id
1 'polypeptide(L)'
;MRLLSSLSWITQCSSQIHMAYNMVGSAVSCWLITSFVSFSLLWTTFQWYLDSESNRCVLTQMLEIPEFQEIYVDCQRKCYSNYRLYRYQEGSRFRPGQSNVPVLFVTGSQGSFKTIRSLATTIYNFVPDNSPLDYYSVDLNEEQSALNGEIVERQTDFVNQVIDTITLMYFKKATSPKQVILIGHSVGAVVIFNLLSSRWNLNQTKVKLVISLAGPIRQPVILPDRFMAQIYHRMHNYFHQISQIPDYPLVIISITGGSRDRLVPDVLGNIDQDYPGLNSLSLTSSAVQHVWASCDHRCILWCLQLMQALDKCLLEHKFMPNDPTLRLNAFSNLLITKPLITDADLNNDVGVNNLEALRSKTSYLIPSHMSWLDKTNQRNTIMRFNLPYNGLLVKLGPFFEDPQQSVLLLVSNAPYNWLHLCIETNSGNEKHCDFITQITSKYITWIPDPLTGNSIAAGLITLSILESLQLVNSSLVYKAKFYLVVSSSPDPFWNSMTIYVDTFSKTSERIHFDLPKYSTLWSFLSPNLLTNLTPRTSGSFHRFYLPHTKYYLSASTITPILIIKRHSCTADEKFMGMITMNALWCNYFHYVAIEDTKTEISLQLPVSHLSLVNYTKESRSFIDLYLDPNCAYELSIHYSLINWYSQLTDLITKNDPRLMNDDQVSKLCFDIITDVLLPLLFGLVIFIVILTFNMSL
;
A
#
# COMPACT_ATOMS: atom_id res chain seq x y z
N MET A 1 33.72 -13.36 -80.19
CA MET A 1 32.74 -12.39 -79.66
C MET A 1 31.46 -12.99 -79.05
N ARG A 2 31.05 -14.23 -79.33
CA ARG A 2 29.84 -14.86 -78.69
C ARG A 2 30.05 -15.58 -77.35
N LEU A 3 31.29 -15.68 -76.86
CA LEU A 3 31.63 -16.33 -75.57
C LEU A 3 31.72 -15.34 -74.38
N LEU A 4 31.86 -14.04 -74.65
CA LEU A 4 31.95 -13.01 -73.60
C LEU A 4 30.57 -12.52 -73.12
N SER A 5 29.52 -12.71 -73.93
CA SER A 5 28.14 -12.33 -73.58
C SER A 5 27.41 -13.37 -72.72
N SER A 6 27.88 -14.63 -72.67
CA SER A 6 27.29 -15.68 -71.82
C SER A 6 27.84 -15.66 -70.38
N LEU A 7 29.09 -15.22 -70.19
CA LEU A 7 29.72 -15.07 -68.87
C LEU A 7 29.16 -13.89 -68.06
N SER A 8 28.75 -12.79 -68.72
CA SER A 8 28.15 -11.64 -68.03
C SER A 8 26.75 -11.94 -67.49
N TRP A 9 25.99 -12.82 -68.15
CA TRP A 9 24.66 -13.24 -67.70
C TRP A 9 24.71 -14.18 -66.49
N ILE A 10 25.72 -15.05 -66.41
CA ILE A 10 25.90 -15.97 -65.27
C ILE A 10 26.35 -15.22 -64.02
N THR A 11 27.20 -14.19 -64.15
CA THR A 11 27.62 -13.35 -63.02
C THR A 11 26.52 -12.40 -62.54
N GLN A 12 25.64 -11.91 -63.44
CA GLN A 12 24.44 -11.16 -63.06
C GLN A 12 23.35 -12.03 -62.42
N CYS A 13 23.15 -13.27 -62.88
CA CYS A 13 22.26 -14.22 -62.20
C CYS A 13 22.80 -14.63 -60.83
N SER A 14 24.11 -14.88 -60.70
CA SER A 14 24.74 -15.21 -59.41
C SER A 14 24.61 -14.08 -58.40
N SER A 15 24.82 -12.81 -58.79
CA SER A 15 24.68 -11.66 -57.88
C SER A 15 23.22 -11.38 -57.49
N GLN A 16 22.26 -11.60 -58.40
CA GLN A 16 20.83 -11.51 -58.09
C GLN A 16 20.36 -12.68 -57.22
N ILE A 17 20.87 -13.89 -57.41
CA ILE A 17 20.60 -15.05 -56.55
C ILE A 17 21.21 -14.83 -55.16
N HIS A 18 22.42 -14.27 -55.05
CA HIS A 18 23.05 -13.96 -53.75
C HIS A 18 22.30 -12.85 -53.00
N MET A 19 21.81 -11.81 -53.70
CA MET A 19 20.94 -10.78 -53.11
C MET A 19 19.59 -11.36 -52.70
N ALA A 20 18.98 -12.23 -53.51
CA ALA A 20 17.74 -12.91 -53.17
C ALA A 20 17.93 -13.88 -51.98
N TYR A 21 19.05 -14.61 -51.90
CA TYR A 21 19.37 -15.48 -50.76
C TYR A 21 19.62 -14.67 -49.48
N ASN A 22 20.28 -13.51 -49.57
CA ASN A 22 20.49 -12.62 -48.44
C ASN A 22 19.20 -11.91 -48.00
N MET A 23 18.29 -11.57 -48.94
CA MET A 23 16.97 -11.01 -48.63
C MET A 23 16.00 -12.05 -48.07
N VAL A 24 16.03 -13.28 -48.58
CA VAL A 24 15.24 -14.39 -48.03
C VAL A 24 15.82 -14.82 -46.68
N GLY A 25 17.15 -14.87 -46.55
CA GLY A 25 17.82 -15.14 -45.28
C GLY A 25 17.56 -14.07 -44.22
N SER A 26 17.54 -12.79 -44.60
CA SER A 26 17.17 -11.69 -43.69
C SER A 26 15.67 -11.65 -43.36
N ALA A 27 14.81 -12.02 -44.31
CA ALA A 27 13.37 -12.14 -44.07
C ALA A 27 13.04 -13.33 -43.15
N VAL A 28 13.68 -14.49 -43.37
CA VAL A 28 13.53 -15.69 -42.53
C VAL A 28 14.11 -15.44 -41.14
N SER A 29 15.27 -14.77 -41.03
CA SER A 29 15.81 -14.40 -39.72
C SER A 29 14.92 -13.40 -38.98
N CYS A 30 14.40 -12.37 -39.67
CA CYS A 30 13.39 -11.47 -39.09
C CYS A 30 12.14 -12.24 -38.63
N TRP A 31 11.63 -13.19 -39.42
CA TRP A 31 10.43 -13.96 -39.09
C TRP A 31 10.64 -14.92 -37.92
N LEU A 32 11.83 -15.53 -37.82
CA LEU A 32 12.22 -16.36 -36.69
C LEU A 32 12.41 -15.52 -35.42
N ILE A 33 13.01 -14.34 -35.53
CA ILE A 33 13.18 -13.40 -34.41
C ILE A 33 11.81 -12.91 -33.93
N THR A 34 10.92 -12.47 -34.82
CA THR A 34 9.58 -12.01 -34.43
C THR A 34 8.73 -13.13 -33.84
N SER A 35 8.83 -14.35 -34.37
CA SER A 35 8.14 -15.52 -33.83
C SER A 35 8.68 -15.91 -32.45
N PHE A 36 10.00 -15.88 -32.27
CA PHE A 36 10.63 -16.14 -30.98
C PHE A 36 10.26 -15.07 -29.95
N VAL A 37 10.27 -13.79 -30.32
CA VAL A 37 9.83 -12.69 -29.46
C VAL A 37 8.35 -12.84 -29.09
N SER A 38 7.50 -13.21 -30.05
CA SER A 38 6.06 -13.43 -29.80
C SER A 38 5.81 -14.64 -28.88
N PHE A 39 6.54 -15.73 -29.08
CA PHE A 39 6.45 -16.90 -28.20
C PHE A 39 6.99 -16.61 -26.80
N SER A 40 8.10 -15.87 -26.71
CA SER A 40 8.65 -15.40 -25.44
C SER A 40 7.66 -14.50 -24.71
N LEU A 41 7.03 -13.55 -25.40
CA LEU A 41 5.94 -12.70 -24.88
C LEU A 41 4.79 -13.54 -24.32
N LEU A 42 4.27 -14.47 -25.11
CA LEU A 42 3.18 -15.36 -24.68
C LEU A 42 3.60 -16.21 -23.49
N TRP A 43 4.83 -16.73 -23.49
CA TRP A 43 5.37 -17.51 -22.39
C TRP A 43 5.53 -16.68 -21.12
N THR A 44 6.05 -15.45 -21.21
CA THR A 44 6.19 -14.56 -20.05
C THR A 44 4.84 -14.12 -19.51
N THR A 45 3.89 -13.78 -20.37
CA THR A 45 2.52 -13.45 -19.94
C THR A 45 1.84 -14.67 -19.30
N PHE A 46 2.07 -15.86 -19.84
CA PHE A 46 1.56 -17.10 -19.28
C PHE A 46 2.19 -17.43 -17.92
N GLN A 47 3.51 -17.29 -17.79
CA GLN A 47 4.21 -17.47 -16.51
C GLN A 47 3.74 -16.44 -15.47
N TRP A 48 3.60 -15.18 -15.85
CA TRP A 48 3.06 -14.14 -14.97
C TRP A 48 1.61 -14.44 -14.54
N TYR A 49 0.79 -14.99 -15.45
CA TYR A 49 -0.57 -15.42 -15.10
C TYR A 49 -0.57 -16.57 -14.09
N LEU A 50 0.32 -17.56 -14.28
CA LEU A 50 0.44 -18.73 -13.42
C LEU A 50 1.13 -18.45 -12.07
N ASP A 51 2.01 -17.44 -12.01
CA ASP A 51 2.72 -17.07 -10.80
C ASP A 51 1.80 -16.29 -9.85
N SER A 52 0.82 -16.99 -9.27
CA SER A 52 -0.07 -16.42 -8.26
C SER A 52 0.47 -16.76 -6.88
N GLU A 53 1.07 -15.77 -6.20
CA GLU A 53 1.26 -15.86 -4.75
C GLU A 53 -0.07 -16.23 -4.07
N SER A 54 -0.06 -16.90 -2.92
CA SER A 54 -1.29 -17.16 -2.15
C SER A 54 -1.84 -15.88 -1.50
N ASN A 55 -3.16 -15.72 -1.45
CA ASN A 55 -3.79 -14.58 -0.74
C ASN A 55 -3.41 -14.61 0.75
N ARG A 56 -2.82 -13.51 1.25
CA ARG A 56 -2.44 -13.34 2.68
C ARG A 56 -3.59 -12.81 3.55
N CYS A 57 -4.76 -12.59 2.95
CA CYS A 57 -5.96 -12.15 3.64
C CYS A 57 -6.70 -13.30 4.29
N VAL A 58 -7.19 -13.09 5.51
CA VAL A 58 -8.10 -14.02 6.18
C VAL A 58 -9.50 -13.84 5.59
N LEU A 59 -10.20 -14.94 5.33
CA LEU A 59 -11.56 -14.90 4.82
C LEU A 59 -12.52 -14.42 5.92
N THR A 60 -13.40 -13.48 5.57
CA THR A 60 -14.51 -13.06 6.44
C THR A 60 -15.50 -14.19 6.69
N GLN A 61 -16.01 -14.25 7.93
CA GLN A 61 -17.02 -15.20 8.34
C GLN A 61 -18.25 -14.45 8.81
N MET A 62 -19.42 -14.86 8.33
CA MET A 62 -20.70 -14.30 8.73
C MET A 62 -21.07 -14.86 10.10
N LEU A 63 -21.48 -13.99 11.03
CA LEU A 63 -21.84 -14.39 12.39
C LEU A 63 -23.21 -15.06 12.46
N GLU A 64 -24.16 -14.61 11.65
CA GLU A 64 -25.48 -15.23 11.50
C GLU A 64 -25.85 -15.42 10.02
N ILE A 65 -27.07 -15.90 9.75
CA ILE A 65 -27.57 -16.11 8.38
C ILE A 65 -27.75 -14.73 7.70
N PRO A 66 -27.10 -14.49 6.55
CA PRO A 66 -27.24 -13.23 5.84
C PRO A 66 -28.60 -13.14 5.13
N GLU A 67 -29.33 -12.06 5.38
CA GLU A 67 -30.63 -11.76 4.79
C GLU A 67 -30.57 -10.48 3.95
N PHE A 68 -31.24 -10.50 2.81
CA PHE A 68 -31.31 -9.36 1.89
C PHE A 68 -32.77 -8.97 1.68
N GLN A 69 -33.20 -7.92 2.38
CA GLN A 69 -34.55 -7.41 2.24
C GLN A 69 -34.63 -6.46 1.05
N GLU A 70 -35.45 -6.79 0.06
CA GLU A 70 -35.72 -5.91 -1.07
C GLU A 70 -36.43 -4.64 -0.62
N ILE A 71 -35.99 -3.51 -1.16
CA ILE A 71 -36.58 -2.20 -0.95
C ILE A 71 -37.04 -1.65 -2.29
N TYR A 72 -38.31 -1.26 -2.33
CA TYR A 72 -38.88 -0.64 -3.51
C TYR A 72 -38.27 0.74 -3.78
N VAL A 73 -37.82 0.95 -5.01
CA VAL A 73 -37.29 2.23 -5.51
C VAL A 73 -38.27 2.76 -6.56
N ASP A 74 -38.86 3.94 -6.31
CA ASP A 74 -39.69 4.59 -7.31
C ASP A 74 -38.82 5.19 -8.41
N CYS A 75 -38.76 4.48 -9.53
CA CYS A 75 -37.87 4.81 -10.63
C CYS A 75 -38.46 5.85 -11.59
N GLN A 76 -39.72 6.29 -11.42
CA GLN A 76 -40.41 7.27 -12.30
C GLN A 76 -40.19 7.05 -13.82
N ARG A 77 -40.07 5.79 -14.27
CA ARG A 77 -39.73 5.37 -15.66
C ARG A 77 -38.34 5.77 -16.18
N LYS A 78 -37.44 6.26 -15.32
CA LYS A 78 -36.06 6.64 -15.67
C LYS A 78 -35.04 5.51 -15.47
N CYS A 79 -35.36 4.52 -14.64
CA CYS A 79 -34.42 3.43 -14.35
C CYS A 79 -34.77 2.15 -15.10
N TYR A 80 -33.76 1.30 -15.24
CA TYR A 80 -33.91 -0.04 -15.79
C TYR A 80 -34.73 -0.93 -14.86
N SER A 81 -35.70 -1.67 -15.41
CA SER A 81 -36.70 -2.42 -14.64
C SER A 81 -36.16 -3.59 -13.83
N ASN A 82 -34.93 -4.05 -14.10
CA ASN A 82 -34.34 -5.24 -13.47
C ASN A 82 -33.37 -4.89 -12.34
N TYR A 83 -33.06 -3.62 -12.12
CA TYR A 83 -32.23 -3.23 -10.98
C TYR A 83 -33.05 -3.22 -9.69
N ARG A 84 -32.40 -3.57 -8.59
CA ARG A 84 -33.02 -3.70 -7.27
C ARG A 84 -32.16 -3.09 -6.18
N LEU A 85 -32.79 -2.70 -5.08
CA LEU A 85 -32.12 -2.23 -3.87
C LEU A 85 -32.38 -3.24 -2.76
N TYR A 86 -31.32 -3.65 -2.06
CA TYR A 86 -31.43 -4.53 -0.91
C TYR A 86 -30.84 -3.87 0.33
N ARG A 87 -31.47 -4.12 1.49
CA ARG A 87 -30.88 -3.87 2.81
C ARG A 87 -30.38 -5.18 3.40
N TYR A 88 -29.11 -5.19 3.80
CA TYR A 88 -28.47 -6.32 4.44
C TYR A 88 -28.82 -6.41 5.93
N GLN A 89 -29.11 -7.62 6.41
CA GLN A 89 -29.45 -7.92 7.80
C GLN A 89 -28.85 -9.28 8.19
N GLU A 90 -28.57 -9.47 9.48
CA GLU A 90 -28.09 -10.74 10.03
C GLU A 90 -28.98 -11.19 11.18
N GLY A 91 -29.82 -12.18 10.89
CA GLY A 91 -30.72 -12.84 11.84
C GLY A 91 -31.33 -11.92 12.89
N SER A 92 -31.09 -12.24 14.16
CA SER A 92 -31.70 -11.55 15.31
C SER A 92 -30.95 -10.28 15.76
N ARG A 93 -29.77 -10.03 15.19
CA ARG A 93 -28.90 -8.91 15.55
C ARG A 93 -29.33 -7.60 14.91
N PHE A 94 -30.11 -7.66 13.84
CA PHE A 94 -30.60 -6.46 13.20
C PHE A 94 -31.65 -5.76 14.06
N ARG A 95 -31.34 -4.53 14.49
CA ARG A 95 -32.31 -3.62 15.10
C ARG A 95 -32.38 -2.34 14.28
N PRO A 96 -33.50 -2.06 13.59
CA PRO A 96 -33.60 -0.86 12.77
C PRO A 96 -33.54 0.39 13.67
N GLY A 97 -32.44 1.13 13.56
CA GLY A 97 -32.23 2.39 14.28
C GLY A 97 -32.41 3.58 13.34
N GLN A 98 -33.37 4.46 13.59
CA GLN A 98 -33.54 5.70 12.80
C GLN A 98 -32.36 6.68 12.93
N SER A 99 -31.44 6.44 13.89
CA SER A 99 -30.19 7.17 14.10
C SER A 99 -28.97 6.50 13.46
N ASN A 100 -29.15 5.36 12.77
CA ASN A 100 -28.05 4.65 12.10
C ASN A 100 -27.69 5.35 10.80
N VAL A 101 -26.39 5.39 10.48
CA VAL A 101 -25.91 6.02 9.24
C VAL A 101 -26.06 5.05 8.08
N PRO A 102 -26.75 5.41 6.98
CA PRO A 102 -26.89 4.54 5.83
C PRO A 102 -25.58 4.47 5.03
N VAL A 103 -25.16 3.24 4.71
CA VAL A 103 -24.02 2.91 3.87
C VAL A 103 -24.53 2.23 2.61
N LEU A 104 -24.28 2.81 1.44
CA LEU A 104 -24.68 2.27 0.15
C LEU A 104 -23.49 1.69 -0.61
N PHE A 105 -23.54 0.39 -0.87
CA PHE A 105 -22.56 -0.31 -1.69
C PHE A 105 -23.02 -0.43 -3.14
N VAL A 106 -22.19 0.08 -4.05
CA VAL A 106 -22.35 0.00 -5.51
C VAL A 106 -21.34 -1.01 -6.05
N THR A 107 -21.89 -2.12 -6.55
CA THR A 107 -21.12 -3.24 -7.09
C THR A 107 -20.42 -2.89 -8.41
N GLY A 108 -19.36 -3.63 -8.73
CA GLY A 108 -18.65 -3.53 -10.00
C GLY A 108 -19.30 -4.29 -11.16
N SER A 109 -18.60 -4.33 -12.29
CA SER A 109 -18.98 -5.12 -13.47
C SER A 109 -19.10 -6.60 -13.12
N GLN A 110 -20.23 -7.24 -13.47
CA GLN A 110 -20.53 -8.64 -13.12
C GLN A 110 -20.45 -8.94 -11.61
N GLY A 111 -20.53 -7.91 -10.76
CA GLY A 111 -20.41 -8.06 -9.32
C GLY A 111 -21.77 -8.29 -8.66
N SER A 112 -21.82 -9.24 -7.73
CA SER A 112 -23.04 -9.52 -6.96
C SER A 112 -23.23 -8.52 -5.82
N PHE A 113 -24.45 -8.02 -5.63
CA PHE A 113 -24.84 -7.18 -4.49
C PHE A 113 -24.60 -7.86 -3.13
N LYS A 114 -24.55 -9.20 -3.11
CA LYS A 114 -24.35 -10.00 -1.90
C LYS A 114 -22.96 -9.87 -1.29
N THR A 115 -22.00 -9.30 -2.03
CA THR A 115 -20.61 -9.13 -1.58
C THR A 115 -20.48 -8.19 -0.38
N ILE A 116 -21.43 -7.28 -0.17
CA ILE A 116 -21.45 -6.36 0.98
C ILE A 116 -21.47 -7.08 2.34
N ARG A 117 -21.92 -8.33 2.38
CA ARG A 117 -22.00 -9.15 3.61
C ARG A 117 -20.68 -9.21 4.39
N SER A 118 -19.55 -9.22 3.68
CA SER A 118 -18.22 -9.33 4.28
C SER A 118 -17.87 -8.10 5.12
N LEU A 119 -18.26 -6.92 4.67
CA LEU A 119 -18.10 -5.67 5.41
C LEU A 119 -19.18 -5.54 6.49
N ALA A 120 -20.43 -5.82 6.13
CA ALA A 120 -21.55 -5.62 7.04
C ALA A 120 -21.52 -6.56 8.26
N THR A 121 -20.90 -7.75 8.15
CA THR A 121 -20.74 -8.68 9.26
C THR A 121 -19.63 -8.27 10.23
N THR A 122 -18.55 -7.64 9.72
CA THR A 122 -17.37 -7.34 10.53
C THR A 122 -17.60 -6.23 11.56
N ILE A 123 -18.64 -5.42 11.39
CA ILE A 123 -19.02 -4.35 12.33
C ILE A 123 -19.32 -4.90 13.73
N TYR A 124 -19.84 -6.13 13.80
CA TYR A 124 -20.19 -6.79 15.07
C TYR A 124 -18.96 -7.21 15.88
N ASN A 125 -17.75 -7.20 15.30
CA ASN A 125 -16.50 -7.34 16.07
C ASN A 125 -16.23 -6.12 16.96
N PHE A 126 -16.79 -4.95 16.60
CA PHE A 126 -16.63 -3.71 17.36
C PHE A 126 -17.87 -3.37 18.18
N VAL A 127 -19.06 -3.68 17.66
CA VAL A 127 -20.35 -3.40 18.32
C VAL A 127 -21.21 -4.67 18.30
N PRO A 128 -21.05 -5.58 19.28
CA PRO A 128 -21.65 -6.92 19.23
C PRO A 128 -23.19 -6.96 19.14
N ASP A 129 -23.86 -5.98 19.75
CA ASP A 129 -25.31 -6.03 20.00
C ASP A 129 -26.15 -5.27 18.98
N ASN A 130 -25.63 -4.18 18.41
CA ASN A 130 -26.40 -3.34 17.49
C ASN A 130 -25.50 -2.50 16.58
N SER A 131 -25.59 -2.74 15.27
CA SER A 131 -24.84 -1.95 14.30
C SER A 131 -25.29 -0.48 14.33
N PRO A 132 -24.36 0.48 14.45
CA PRO A 132 -24.63 1.90 14.30
C PRO A 132 -24.81 2.35 12.84
N LEU A 133 -24.69 1.41 11.89
CA LEU A 133 -24.69 1.59 10.44
C LEU A 133 -25.75 0.68 9.82
N ASP A 134 -26.45 1.17 8.80
CA ASP A 134 -27.40 0.38 8.01
C ASP A 134 -26.82 0.16 6.61
N TYR A 135 -26.55 -1.10 6.25
CA TYR A 135 -25.91 -1.44 4.98
C TYR A 135 -26.96 -1.73 3.89
N TYR A 136 -26.80 -1.03 2.78
CA TYR A 136 -27.60 -1.16 1.56
C TYR A 136 -26.69 -1.58 0.41
N SER A 137 -27.22 -2.31 -0.55
CA SER A 137 -26.52 -2.64 -1.78
C SER A 137 -27.45 -2.63 -2.98
N VAL A 138 -26.96 -2.13 -4.10
CA VAL A 138 -27.66 -2.20 -5.39
C VAL A 138 -27.33 -3.48 -6.11
N ASP A 139 -28.37 -4.14 -6.60
CA ASP A 139 -28.28 -5.20 -7.59
C ASP A 139 -28.45 -4.58 -8.98
N LEU A 140 -27.35 -4.55 -9.72
CA LEU A 140 -27.28 -4.02 -11.07
C LEU A 140 -27.37 -5.14 -12.11
N ASN A 141 -28.09 -6.22 -11.76
CA ASN A 141 -28.32 -7.39 -12.62
C ASN A 141 -27.02 -8.04 -13.13
N GLU A 142 -25.93 -7.90 -12.37
CA GLU A 142 -24.59 -8.40 -12.67
C GLU A 142 -24.14 -8.08 -14.12
N GLU A 143 -24.54 -6.92 -14.65
CA GLU A 143 -24.19 -6.55 -16.02
C GLU A 143 -22.71 -6.21 -16.19
N GLN A 144 -22.17 -6.48 -17.39
CA GLN A 144 -20.78 -6.20 -17.73
C GLN A 144 -20.58 -4.72 -18.10
N SER A 145 -20.51 -3.86 -17.08
CA SER A 145 -20.36 -2.40 -17.26
C SER A 145 -18.96 -1.94 -17.61
N ALA A 146 -17.92 -2.75 -17.40
CA ALA A 146 -16.53 -2.35 -17.65
C ALA A 146 -16.22 -2.03 -19.11
N LEU A 147 -16.99 -2.59 -20.04
CA LEU A 147 -16.78 -2.45 -21.49
C LEU A 147 -17.88 -1.64 -22.17
N ASN A 148 -18.74 -0.95 -21.42
CA ASN A 148 -19.86 -0.21 -21.99
C ASN A 148 -20.26 1.00 -21.10
N GLY A 149 -19.96 2.21 -21.59
CA GLY A 149 -20.26 3.47 -20.89
C GLY A 149 -21.76 3.81 -20.81
N GLU A 150 -22.58 3.31 -21.74
CA GLU A 150 -24.05 3.50 -21.70
C GLU A 150 -24.67 2.73 -20.52
N ILE A 151 -24.16 1.53 -20.22
CA ILE A 151 -24.57 0.77 -19.04
C ILE A 151 -24.21 1.55 -17.77
N VAL A 152 -23.01 2.15 -17.70
CA VAL A 152 -22.58 2.97 -16.55
C VAL A 152 -23.51 4.17 -16.34
N GLU A 153 -23.94 4.85 -17.40
CA GLU A 153 -24.94 5.95 -17.30
C GLU A 153 -26.28 5.45 -16.74
N ARG A 154 -26.76 4.30 -17.21
CA ARG A 154 -28.02 3.70 -16.71
C ARG A 154 -27.92 3.27 -15.25
N GLN A 155 -26.77 2.71 -14.85
CA GLN A 155 -26.49 2.38 -13.45
C GLN A 155 -26.45 3.65 -12.59
N THR A 156 -25.86 4.73 -13.10
CA THR A 156 -25.82 6.06 -12.46
C THR A 156 -27.22 6.60 -12.19
N ASP A 157 -28.12 6.51 -13.18
CA ASP A 157 -29.51 6.95 -13.04
C ASP A 157 -30.27 6.19 -11.95
N PHE A 158 -30.04 4.88 -11.82
CA PHE A 158 -30.66 4.08 -10.77
C PHE A 158 -30.09 4.39 -9.39
N VAL A 159 -28.76 4.48 -9.26
CA VAL A 159 -28.11 4.83 -7.98
C VAL A 159 -28.59 6.20 -7.47
N ASN A 160 -28.88 7.15 -8.37
CA ASN A 160 -29.47 8.44 -7.98
C ASN A 160 -30.82 8.28 -7.28
N GLN A 161 -31.73 7.48 -7.85
CA GLN A 161 -33.05 7.23 -7.25
C GLN A 161 -32.94 6.43 -5.95
N VAL A 162 -31.97 5.53 -5.85
CA VAL A 162 -31.67 4.77 -4.63
C VAL A 162 -31.27 5.70 -3.49
N ILE A 163 -30.37 6.67 -3.73
CA ILE A 163 -29.94 7.61 -2.71
C ILE A 163 -31.12 8.45 -2.22
N ASP A 164 -31.98 8.93 -3.12
CA ASP A 164 -33.20 9.66 -2.76
C ASP A 164 -34.14 8.78 -1.93
N THR A 165 -34.35 7.53 -2.34
CA THR A 165 -35.17 6.54 -1.63
C THR A 165 -34.65 6.30 -0.21
N ILE A 166 -33.35 6.05 -0.05
CA ILE A 166 -32.72 5.86 1.26
C ILE A 166 -32.91 7.12 2.10
N THR A 167 -32.56 8.30 1.58
CA THR A 167 -32.64 9.55 2.36
C THR A 167 -34.07 9.80 2.86
N LEU A 168 -35.10 9.55 2.03
CA LEU A 168 -36.52 9.63 2.40
C LEU A 168 -36.93 8.72 3.57
N MET A 169 -36.28 7.56 3.73
CA MET A 169 -36.54 6.67 4.87
C MET A 169 -36.07 7.27 6.19
N TYR A 170 -34.99 8.06 6.18
CA TYR A 170 -34.39 8.65 7.37
C TYR A 170 -34.96 10.03 7.72
N PHE A 171 -35.60 10.77 6.79
CA PHE A 171 -36.06 12.15 6.99
C PHE A 171 -37.07 12.42 8.15
N LYS A 172 -37.54 11.41 8.89
CA LYS A 172 -38.67 11.53 9.83
C LYS A 172 -38.35 12.15 11.22
N LYS A 173 -37.09 12.37 11.58
CA LYS A 173 -36.69 12.96 12.89
C LYS A 173 -35.56 13.98 12.77
N ALA A 174 -35.54 14.98 13.66
CA ALA A 174 -34.49 16.00 13.71
C ALA A 174 -33.07 15.43 13.95
N THR A 175 -32.99 14.24 14.57
CA THR A 175 -31.74 13.52 14.88
C THR A 175 -31.29 12.54 13.80
N SER A 176 -32.02 12.45 12.68
CA SER A 176 -31.71 11.49 11.63
C SER A 176 -30.46 11.92 10.84
N PRO A 177 -29.61 10.96 10.41
CA PRO A 177 -28.49 11.27 9.54
C PRO A 177 -29.02 11.82 8.22
N LYS A 178 -28.48 12.98 7.81
CA LYS A 178 -28.83 13.65 6.56
C LYS A 178 -27.96 13.20 5.38
N GLN A 179 -27.09 12.23 5.61
CA GLN A 179 -26.01 11.86 4.71
C GLN A 179 -25.98 10.35 4.50
N VAL A 180 -25.58 9.95 3.30
CA VAL A 180 -25.34 8.57 2.90
C VAL A 180 -23.85 8.40 2.62
N ILE A 181 -23.24 7.36 3.18
CA ILE A 181 -21.87 6.96 2.85
C ILE A 181 -21.93 6.09 1.60
N LEU A 182 -21.10 6.37 0.60
CA LEU A 182 -21.04 5.57 -0.62
C LEU A 182 -19.77 4.72 -0.65
N ILE A 183 -19.91 3.45 -1.00
CA ILE A 183 -18.79 2.53 -1.24
C ILE A 183 -18.94 1.96 -2.64
N GLY A 184 -17.94 2.16 -3.49
CA GLY A 184 -17.94 1.65 -4.87
C GLY A 184 -16.82 0.64 -5.06
N HIS A 185 -17.13 -0.51 -5.66
CA HIS A 185 -16.12 -1.47 -6.09
C HIS A 185 -15.90 -1.40 -7.59
N SER A 186 -14.64 -1.35 -8.05
CA SER A 186 -14.33 -1.38 -9.48
C SER A 186 -15.09 -0.29 -10.24
N VAL A 187 -15.81 -0.64 -11.32
CA VAL A 187 -16.68 0.28 -12.08
C VAL A 187 -17.80 0.89 -11.22
N GLY A 188 -18.19 0.28 -10.10
CA GLY A 188 -19.15 0.86 -9.16
C GLY A 188 -18.67 2.18 -8.54
N ALA A 189 -17.34 2.36 -8.38
CA ALA A 189 -16.77 3.66 -7.99
C ALA A 189 -16.94 4.70 -9.11
N VAL A 190 -16.75 4.29 -10.38
CA VAL A 190 -16.97 5.14 -11.56
C VAL A 190 -18.44 5.56 -11.65
N VAL A 191 -19.39 4.66 -11.38
CA VAL A 191 -20.83 4.99 -11.29
C VAL A 191 -21.10 6.08 -10.25
N ILE A 192 -20.51 5.96 -9.05
CA ILE A 192 -20.65 6.97 -7.99
C ILE A 192 -20.08 8.33 -8.43
N PHE A 193 -18.87 8.36 -8.98
CA PHE A 193 -18.27 9.65 -9.39
C PHE A 193 -18.94 10.25 -10.63
N ASN A 194 -19.47 9.42 -11.52
CA ASN A 194 -20.32 9.88 -12.62
C ASN A 194 -21.62 10.51 -12.11
N LEU A 195 -22.24 9.94 -11.07
CA LEU A 195 -23.41 10.49 -10.40
C LEU A 195 -23.10 11.88 -9.81
N LEU A 196 -22.03 11.97 -9.02
CA LEU A 196 -21.61 13.22 -8.38
C LEU A 196 -21.29 14.33 -9.39
N SER A 197 -20.68 13.97 -10.53
CA SER A 197 -20.24 14.93 -11.54
C SER A 197 -21.33 15.32 -12.56
N SER A 198 -22.35 14.50 -12.78
CA SER A 198 -23.35 14.72 -13.85
C SER A 198 -24.76 15.00 -13.37
N ARG A 199 -25.17 14.45 -12.21
CA ARG A 199 -26.57 14.52 -11.74
C ARG A 199 -26.77 15.48 -10.58
N TRP A 200 -25.71 15.83 -9.88
CA TRP A 200 -25.76 16.70 -8.71
C TRP A 200 -24.99 18.00 -8.93
N ASN A 201 -25.45 19.05 -8.26
CA ASN A 201 -24.75 20.32 -8.21
C ASN A 201 -23.61 20.27 -7.19
N LEU A 202 -22.61 21.14 -7.35
CA LEU A 202 -21.47 21.24 -6.43
C LEU A 202 -21.91 21.45 -4.97
N ASN A 203 -23.03 22.15 -4.74
CA ASN A 203 -23.58 22.44 -3.40
C ASN A 203 -24.33 21.26 -2.74
N GLN A 204 -24.24 20.04 -3.29
CA GLN A 204 -24.85 18.86 -2.69
C GLN A 204 -24.26 18.59 -1.30
N THR A 205 -25.10 18.13 -0.37
CA THR A 205 -24.69 17.79 1.02
C THR A 205 -25.11 16.37 1.43
N LYS A 206 -25.67 15.59 0.49
CA LYS A 206 -26.20 14.24 0.74
C LYS A 206 -25.07 13.22 0.95
N VAL A 207 -23.89 13.47 0.37
CA VAL A 207 -22.75 12.56 0.48
C VAL A 207 -21.53 13.35 0.94
N LYS A 208 -20.93 12.89 2.04
CA LYS A 208 -19.70 13.46 2.59
C LYS A 208 -18.53 12.47 2.61
N LEU A 209 -18.75 11.18 2.37
CA LEU A 209 -17.71 10.16 2.33
C LEU A 209 -17.98 9.21 1.16
N VAL A 210 -16.97 9.02 0.32
CA VAL A 210 -16.92 8.00 -0.73
C VAL A 210 -15.69 7.13 -0.51
N ILE A 211 -15.89 5.81 -0.46
CA ILE A 211 -14.80 4.83 -0.41
C ILE A 211 -14.79 4.08 -1.75
N SER A 212 -13.72 4.23 -2.52
CA SER A 212 -13.46 3.50 -3.77
C SER A 212 -12.57 2.29 -3.46
N LEU A 213 -13.04 1.09 -3.79
CA LEU A 213 -12.31 -0.17 -3.63
C LEU A 213 -11.95 -0.73 -5.02
N ALA A 214 -10.67 -0.80 -5.33
CA ALA A 214 -10.15 -1.24 -6.64
C ALA A 214 -10.81 -0.50 -7.83
N GLY A 215 -11.20 0.76 -7.61
CA GLY A 215 -11.88 1.58 -8.62
C GLY A 215 -10.87 2.29 -9.54
N PRO A 216 -11.00 2.16 -10.87
CA PRO A 216 -10.15 2.89 -11.82
C PRO A 216 -10.63 4.34 -11.95
N ILE A 217 -10.57 5.12 -10.87
CA ILE A 217 -11.19 6.46 -10.80
C ILE A 217 -10.37 7.57 -11.46
N ARG A 218 -9.08 7.32 -11.70
CA ARG A 218 -8.17 8.21 -12.42
C ARG A 218 -8.31 8.06 -13.94
N GLN A 219 -8.35 6.84 -14.46
CA GLN A 219 -8.46 6.58 -15.89
C GLN A 219 -9.03 5.17 -16.09
N PRO A 220 -9.82 4.92 -17.16
CA PRO A 220 -10.34 3.58 -17.38
C PRO A 220 -9.21 2.59 -17.71
N VAL A 221 -9.40 1.33 -17.32
CA VAL A 221 -8.48 0.22 -17.66
C VAL A 221 -8.39 0.06 -19.18
N ILE A 222 -9.54 0.14 -19.85
CA ILE A 222 -9.69 0.13 -21.31
C ILE A 222 -10.72 1.21 -21.62
N LEU A 223 -10.53 1.96 -22.71
CA LEU A 223 -11.50 2.92 -23.19
C LEU A 223 -12.38 2.30 -24.30
N PRO A 224 -13.54 1.69 -23.98
CA PRO A 224 -14.32 0.92 -24.94
C PRO A 224 -15.10 1.78 -25.93
N ASP A 225 -15.57 2.95 -25.48
CA ASP A 225 -16.50 3.79 -26.24
C ASP A 225 -16.40 5.27 -25.84
N ARG A 226 -17.12 6.11 -26.59
CA ARG A 226 -17.19 7.56 -26.37
C ARG A 226 -17.92 7.93 -25.08
N PHE A 227 -18.91 7.15 -24.64
CA PHE A 227 -19.65 7.43 -23.42
C PHE A 227 -18.74 7.30 -22.19
N MET A 228 -17.91 6.26 -22.14
CA MET A 228 -16.89 6.09 -21.11
C MET A 228 -15.91 7.26 -21.12
N ALA A 229 -15.43 7.69 -22.28
CA ALA A 229 -14.56 8.87 -22.39
C ALA A 229 -15.22 10.14 -21.78
N GLN A 230 -16.50 10.35 -22.07
CA GLN A 230 -17.27 11.49 -21.54
C GLN A 230 -17.49 11.38 -20.03
N ILE A 231 -17.73 10.18 -19.50
CA ILE A 231 -17.85 9.94 -18.05
C ILE A 231 -16.57 10.40 -17.34
N TYR A 232 -15.41 9.91 -17.78
CA TYR A 232 -14.14 10.29 -17.16
C TYR A 232 -13.84 11.78 -17.33
N HIS A 233 -14.14 12.36 -18.48
CA HIS A 233 -13.98 13.81 -18.68
C HIS A 233 -14.82 14.62 -17.67
N ARG A 234 -16.08 14.26 -17.44
CA ARG A 234 -16.93 14.91 -16.41
C ARG A 234 -16.38 14.72 -15.00
N MET A 235 -15.91 13.52 -14.67
CA MET A 235 -15.30 13.23 -13.37
C MET A 235 -14.07 14.10 -13.11
N HIS A 236 -13.18 14.25 -14.10
CA HIS A 236 -11.98 15.07 -13.96
C HIS A 236 -12.31 16.55 -13.80
N ASN A 237 -13.27 17.05 -14.57
CA ASN A 237 -13.75 18.42 -14.43
C ASN A 237 -14.36 18.66 -13.03
N TYR A 238 -15.11 17.68 -12.51
CA TYR A 238 -15.66 17.73 -11.17
C TYR A 238 -14.57 17.74 -10.10
N PHE A 239 -13.60 16.81 -10.15
CA PHE A 239 -12.47 16.77 -9.22
C PHE A 239 -11.68 18.08 -9.23
N HIS A 240 -11.39 18.61 -10.42
CA HIS A 240 -10.73 19.91 -10.56
C HIS A 240 -11.54 21.02 -9.90
N GLN A 241 -12.86 21.11 -10.14
CA GLN A 241 -13.72 22.12 -9.53
C GLN A 241 -13.76 22.03 -8.01
N ILE A 242 -13.98 20.84 -7.44
CA ILE A 242 -14.07 20.70 -5.98
C ILE A 242 -12.72 20.87 -5.28
N SER A 243 -11.60 20.56 -5.96
CA SER A 243 -10.25 20.79 -5.42
C SER A 243 -9.92 22.28 -5.27
N GLN A 244 -10.67 23.16 -5.96
CA GLN A 244 -10.53 24.61 -5.87
C GLN A 244 -11.47 25.24 -4.84
N ILE A 245 -12.38 24.46 -4.25
CA ILE A 245 -13.32 24.95 -3.23
C ILE A 245 -12.73 24.64 -1.85
N PRO A 246 -12.36 25.65 -1.05
CA PRO A 246 -11.89 25.43 0.31
C PRO A 246 -12.93 24.69 1.14
N ASP A 247 -12.47 23.74 1.96
CA ASP A 247 -13.31 22.98 2.89
C ASP A 247 -14.50 22.25 2.23
N TYR A 248 -14.35 21.81 0.97
CA TYR A 248 -15.38 21.03 0.30
C TYR A 248 -15.74 19.78 1.13
N PRO A 249 -17.02 19.53 1.45
CA PRO A 249 -17.42 18.57 2.47
C PRO A 249 -17.24 17.09 2.08
N LEU A 250 -16.86 16.78 0.84
CA LEU A 250 -16.64 15.41 0.39
C LEU A 250 -15.22 14.97 0.76
N VAL A 251 -15.10 13.81 1.41
CA VAL A 251 -13.83 13.10 1.60
C VAL A 251 -13.84 11.84 0.73
N ILE A 252 -12.77 11.60 -0.02
CA ILE A 252 -12.63 10.45 -0.92
C ILE A 252 -11.50 9.55 -0.40
N ILE A 253 -11.80 8.30 -0.11
CA ILE A 253 -10.79 7.28 0.23
C ILE A 253 -10.72 6.31 -0.94
N SER A 254 -9.57 6.21 -1.60
CA SER A 254 -9.34 5.27 -2.70
C SER A 254 -8.35 4.20 -2.26
N ILE A 255 -8.80 2.94 -2.21
CA ILE A 255 -7.97 1.80 -1.83
C ILE A 255 -7.89 0.85 -3.02
N THR A 256 -6.69 0.64 -3.55
CA THR A 256 -6.44 -0.32 -4.64
C THR A 256 -5.97 -1.66 -4.11
N GLY A 257 -6.05 -2.71 -4.93
CA GLY A 257 -5.65 -4.06 -4.48
C GLY A 257 -4.13 -4.23 -4.31
N GLY A 258 -3.28 -3.34 -4.82
CA GLY A 258 -1.84 -3.53 -4.81
C GLY A 258 -1.37 -4.34 -6.02
N SER A 259 -0.16 -4.89 -5.93
CA SER A 259 0.47 -5.69 -7.00
C SER A 259 -0.35 -6.92 -7.44
N ARG A 260 -1.28 -7.41 -6.61
CA ARG A 260 -2.13 -8.56 -6.94
C ARG A 260 -3.41 -8.21 -7.69
N ASP A 261 -3.79 -6.94 -7.77
CA ASP A 261 -4.90 -6.52 -8.63
C ASP A 261 -4.42 -6.42 -10.07
N ARG A 262 -4.52 -7.55 -10.76
CA ARG A 262 -4.16 -7.68 -12.18
C ARG A 262 -5.18 -7.05 -13.12
N LEU A 263 -6.37 -6.69 -12.63
CA LEU A 263 -7.44 -6.10 -13.43
C LEU A 263 -7.38 -4.57 -13.40
N VAL A 264 -7.17 -4.00 -12.21
CA VAL A 264 -7.08 -2.55 -12.01
C VAL A 264 -5.74 -2.21 -11.36
N PRO A 265 -4.73 -1.78 -12.16
CA PRO A 265 -3.45 -1.32 -11.62
C PRO A 265 -3.60 -0.17 -10.63
N ASP A 266 -2.75 -0.14 -9.59
CA ASP A 266 -2.80 0.85 -8.51
C ASP A 266 -2.78 2.31 -9.00
N VAL A 267 -2.02 2.59 -10.06
CA VAL A 267 -1.89 3.94 -10.64
C VAL A 267 -3.24 4.51 -11.12
N LEU A 268 -4.19 3.65 -11.49
CA LEU A 268 -5.52 4.05 -11.96
C LEU A 268 -6.48 4.42 -10.83
N GLY A 269 -6.14 4.08 -9.59
CA GLY A 269 -6.93 4.43 -8.40
C GLY A 269 -6.40 5.65 -7.64
N ASN A 270 -5.19 6.14 -7.97
CA ASN A 270 -4.55 7.24 -7.25
C ASN A 270 -4.93 8.60 -7.85
N ILE A 271 -5.56 9.46 -7.04
CA ILE A 271 -6.03 10.80 -7.46
C ILE A 271 -5.42 11.94 -6.64
N ASP A 272 -4.81 11.65 -5.49
CA ASP A 272 -4.30 12.68 -4.56
C ASP A 272 -3.26 13.59 -5.22
N GLN A 273 -2.47 13.01 -6.12
CA GLN A 273 -1.37 13.71 -6.79
C GLN A 273 -1.85 14.57 -7.95
N ASP A 274 -2.90 14.14 -8.64
CA ASP A 274 -3.46 14.87 -9.76
C ASP A 274 -4.30 16.07 -9.26
N TYR A 275 -4.81 16.00 -8.02
CA TYR A 275 -5.67 17.00 -7.41
C TYR A 275 -5.28 17.33 -5.96
N PRO A 276 -4.16 18.04 -5.70
CA PRO A 276 -3.63 18.26 -4.34
C PRO A 276 -4.53 19.09 -3.40
N GLY A 277 -5.50 19.84 -3.93
CA GLY A 277 -6.51 20.57 -3.14
C GLY A 277 -7.75 19.74 -2.79
N LEU A 278 -7.83 18.49 -3.26
CA LEU A 278 -8.93 17.59 -2.99
C LEU A 278 -8.77 16.93 -1.62
N ASN A 279 -9.86 16.83 -0.87
CA ASN A 279 -9.89 16.05 0.37
C ASN A 279 -9.90 14.54 0.04
N SER A 280 -8.78 14.01 -0.44
CA SER A 280 -8.63 12.60 -0.82
C SER A 280 -7.45 11.90 -0.15
N LEU A 281 -7.59 10.59 0.02
CA LEU A 281 -6.56 9.68 0.48
C LEU A 281 -6.54 8.44 -0.42
N SER A 282 -5.43 8.23 -1.12
CA SER A 282 -5.17 7.13 -2.03
C SER A 282 -4.14 6.18 -1.41
N LEU A 283 -4.51 4.89 -1.30
CA LEU A 283 -3.71 3.85 -0.66
C LEU A 283 -3.79 2.54 -1.46
N THR A 284 -2.78 1.69 -1.32
CA THR A 284 -2.92 0.27 -1.65
C THR A 284 -3.42 -0.49 -0.42
N SER A 285 -4.11 -1.61 -0.61
CA SER A 285 -4.54 -2.47 0.51
C SER A 285 -3.38 -2.93 1.39
N SER A 286 -2.19 -3.12 0.82
CA SER A 286 -0.98 -3.43 1.58
C SER A 286 -0.48 -2.26 2.44
N ALA A 287 -0.83 -1.02 2.09
CA ALA A 287 -0.49 0.15 2.88
C ALA A 287 -1.47 0.43 4.03
N VAL A 288 -2.62 -0.22 4.02
CA VAL A 288 -3.61 -0.07 5.09
C VAL A 288 -3.07 -0.71 6.38
N GLN A 289 -3.03 0.07 7.46
CA GLN A 289 -2.56 -0.36 8.77
C GLN A 289 -3.36 -1.56 9.28
N HIS A 290 -2.67 -2.56 9.83
CA HIS A 290 -3.22 -3.87 10.21
C HIS A 290 -3.75 -4.75 9.07
N VAL A 291 -3.66 -4.30 7.80
CA VAL A 291 -4.01 -5.13 6.63
C VAL A 291 -2.76 -5.77 6.05
N TRP A 292 -1.78 -4.95 5.62
CA TRP A 292 -0.50 -5.35 5.03
C TRP A 292 -0.55 -6.40 3.90
N ALA A 293 -1.73 -6.76 3.42
CA ALA A 293 -1.94 -7.74 2.40
C ALA A 293 -2.36 -7.04 1.11
N SER A 294 -1.62 -7.28 0.02
CA SER A 294 -2.14 -6.97 -1.30
C SER A 294 -3.34 -7.89 -1.56
N CYS A 295 -4.43 -7.31 -2.02
CA CYS A 295 -5.65 -8.00 -2.40
C CYS A 295 -5.69 -8.15 -3.93
N ASP A 296 -6.07 -9.33 -4.42
CA ASP A 296 -6.59 -9.40 -5.79
C ASP A 296 -7.90 -8.60 -5.95
N HIS A 297 -8.34 -8.43 -7.19
CA HIS A 297 -9.51 -7.60 -7.53
C HIS A 297 -10.79 -7.97 -6.77
N ARG A 298 -10.96 -9.25 -6.39
CA ARG A 298 -12.12 -9.75 -5.65
C ARG A 298 -11.84 -9.84 -4.15
N CYS A 299 -10.61 -10.17 -3.78
CA CYS A 299 -10.12 -10.26 -2.40
C CYS A 299 -10.35 -8.99 -1.61
N ILE A 300 -10.26 -7.84 -2.27
CA ILE A 300 -10.49 -6.54 -1.65
C ILE A 300 -11.89 -6.41 -1.01
N LEU A 301 -12.87 -7.24 -1.40
CA LEU A 301 -14.23 -7.24 -0.85
C LEU A 301 -14.48 -8.24 0.28
N TRP A 302 -13.53 -9.12 0.59
CA TRP A 302 -13.72 -10.14 1.63
C TRP A 302 -12.52 -10.33 2.55
N CYS A 303 -11.42 -9.62 2.32
CA CYS A 303 -10.26 -9.59 3.20
C CYS A 303 -10.65 -9.07 4.59
N LEU A 304 -10.67 -9.94 5.59
CA LEU A 304 -11.13 -9.64 6.94
C LEU A 304 -10.41 -8.43 7.54
N GLN A 305 -9.09 -8.38 7.39
CA GLN A 305 -8.28 -7.28 7.92
C GLN A 305 -8.72 -5.94 7.32
N LEU A 306 -8.96 -5.90 6.00
CA LEU A 306 -9.40 -4.69 5.31
C LEU A 306 -10.84 -4.31 5.70
N MET A 307 -11.76 -5.28 5.76
CA MET A 307 -13.14 -5.02 6.18
C MET A 307 -13.20 -4.43 7.60
N GLN A 308 -12.39 -4.96 8.53
CA GLN A 308 -12.26 -4.40 9.88
C GLN A 308 -11.69 -2.97 9.89
N ALA A 309 -10.70 -2.67 9.04
CA ALA A 309 -10.15 -1.31 8.91
C ALA A 309 -11.19 -0.33 8.34
N LEU A 310 -11.97 -0.76 7.35
CA LEU A 310 -13.06 0.02 6.76
C LEU A 310 -14.17 0.29 7.78
N ASP A 311 -14.60 -0.71 8.55
CA ASP A 311 -15.64 -0.52 9.57
C ASP A 311 -15.19 0.46 10.66
N LYS A 312 -13.92 0.41 11.10
CA LYS A 312 -13.36 1.44 12.00
C LYS A 312 -13.46 2.83 11.36
N CYS A 313 -13.15 2.97 10.07
CA CYS A 313 -13.28 4.22 9.35
C CYS A 313 -14.73 4.72 9.29
N LEU A 314 -15.70 3.82 9.07
CA LEU A 314 -17.13 4.16 9.05
C LEU A 314 -17.64 4.58 10.44
N LEU A 315 -17.16 3.93 11.50
CA LEU A 315 -17.45 4.31 12.88
C LEU A 315 -16.90 5.70 13.21
N GLU A 316 -15.64 5.99 12.88
CA GLU A 316 -15.03 7.31 13.06
C GLU A 316 -15.83 8.40 12.32
N HIS A 317 -16.24 8.13 11.06
CA HIS A 317 -17.05 9.06 10.28
C HIS A 317 -18.37 9.44 10.99
N LYS A 318 -19.03 8.47 11.63
CA LYS A 318 -20.29 8.71 12.37
C LYS A 318 -20.09 9.72 13.51
N PHE A 319 -18.94 9.69 14.20
CA PHE A 319 -18.65 10.58 15.32
C PHE A 319 -18.13 11.97 14.89
N MET A 320 -17.65 12.13 13.65
CA MET A 320 -17.03 13.37 13.15
C MET A 320 -17.72 13.95 11.89
N PRO A 321 -18.97 14.43 11.95
CA PRO A 321 -19.77 14.68 10.74
C PRO A 321 -19.49 15.99 9.98
N ASN A 322 -18.70 16.93 10.52
CA ASN A 322 -18.76 18.34 10.07
C ASN A 322 -17.54 18.83 9.30
N ASP A 323 -16.32 18.60 9.79
CA ASP A 323 -15.09 19.12 9.17
C ASP A 323 -14.45 18.07 8.24
N PRO A 324 -14.23 18.36 6.94
CA PRO A 324 -13.61 17.42 6.02
C PRO A 324 -12.12 17.19 6.30
N THR A 325 -11.38 18.21 6.74
CA THR A 325 -9.95 18.15 7.03
C THR A 325 -9.69 17.31 8.27
N LEU A 326 -10.45 17.54 9.35
CA LEU A 326 -10.34 16.71 10.55
C LEU A 326 -10.69 15.24 10.28
N ARG A 327 -11.69 14.98 9.44
CA ARG A 327 -12.03 13.62 9.01
C ARG A 327 -10.92 12.97 8.20
N LEU A 328 -10.39 13.67 7.21
CA LEU A 328 -9.28 13.16 6.40
C LEU A 328 -8.07 12.85 7.28
N ASN A 329 -7.75 13.72 8.24
CA ASN A 329 -6.68 13.49 9.21
C ASN A 329 -6.93 12.27 10.11
N ALA A 330 -8.16 12.09 10.59
CA ALA A 330 -8.55 10.91 11.36
C ALA A 330 -8.40 9.62 10.53
N PHE A 331 -8.86 9.63 9.28
CA PHE A 331 -8.74 8.48 8.37
C PHE A 331 -7.28 8.19 8.02
N SER A 332 -6.48 9.21 7.73
CA SER A 332 -5.05 9.08 7.48
C SER A 332 -4.32 8.46 8.68
N ASN A 333 -4.66 8.86 9.91
CA ASN A 333 -4.09 8.28 11.12
C ASN A 333 -4.54 6.84 11.38
N LEU A 334 -5.75 6.47 10.95
CA LEU A 334 -6.30 5.12 11.12
C LEU A 334 -5.79 4.15 10.05
N LEU A 335 -5.66 4.62 8.81
CA LEU A 335 -5.45 3.77 7.63
C LEU A 335 -3.98 3.72 7.20
N ILE A 336 -3.18 4.78 7.35
CA ILE A 336 -1.82 4.78 6.81
C ILE A 336 -0.88 3.98 7.72
N THR A 337 -0.24 2.95 7.17
CA THR A 337 0.91 2.31 7.83
C THR A 337 2.08 3.30 7.87
N LYS A 338 2.45 3.76 9.06
CA LYS A 338 3.59 4.66 9.26
C LYS A 338 4.87 3.84 9.50
N PRO A 339 5.97 4.07 8.77
CA PRO A 339 7.24 3.41 9.06
C PRO A 339 7.91 4.00 10.31
N LEU A 340 8.95 3.33 10.80
CA LEU A 340 9.76 3.85 11.90
C LEU A 340 10.46 5.16 11.50
N ILE A 341 10.33 6.18 12.35
CA ILE A 341 10.97 7.49 12.14
C ILE A 341 12.40 7.44 12.66
N THR A 342 13.35 7.96 11.88
CA THR A 342 14.74 8.14 12.30
C THR A 342 15.06 9.61 12.55
N ASP A 343 16.17 9.91 13.24
CA ASP A 343 16.65 11.30 13.43
C ASP A 343 16.91 12.03 12.10
N ALA A 344 17.30 11.29 11.05
CA ALA A 344 17.45 11.85 9.72
C ALA A 344 16.11 12.33 9.13
N ASP A 345 15.00 11.70 9.50
CA ASP A 345 13.65 12.04 9.04
C ASP A 345 13.11 13.24 9.84
N LEU A 346 13.36 13.30 11.16
CA LEU A 346 13.01 14.44 12.03
C LEU A 346 13.57 15.78 11.57
N ASN A 347 14.86 15.84 11.21
CA ASN A 347 15.53 17.10 10.87
C ASN A 347 15.09 17.74 9.55
N ASN A 348 14.33 17.03 8.71
CA ASN A 348 13.88 17.51 7.41
C ASN A 348 12.36 17.72 7.32
N ASP A 349 11.65 17.46 8.43
CA ASP A 349 10.19 17.47 8.50
C ASP A 349 9.65 18.91 8.63
N VAL A 350 9.82 19.72 7.57
CA VAL A 350 9.24 21.08 7.46
C VAL A 350 7.72 21.03 7.20
N GLY A 351 7.16 19.86 6.89
CA GLY A 351 5.76 19.70 6.44
C GLY A 351 4.76 19.11 7.44
N VAL A 352 5.19 18.51 8.56
CA VAL A 352 4.28 17.80 9.50
C VAL A 352 3.89 18.67 10.71
N ASN A 353 4.05 19.99 10.60
CA ASN A 353 3.74 20.94 11.68
C ASN A 353 2.22 21.21 11.87
N ASN A 354 1.33 20.64 11.05
CA ASN A 354 -0.10 20.99 11.05
C ASN A 354 -1.08 19.87 11.44
N LEU A 355 -0.60 18.70 11.89
CA LEU A 355 -1.47 17.69 12.51
C LEU A 355 -1.41 17.85 14.02
N GLU A 356 -2.34 18.67 14.50
CA GLU A 356 -2.66 18.98 15.89
C GLU A 356 -1.90 18.13 16.92
N ALA A 357 -0.98 18.80 17.60
CA ALA A 357 -0.78 18.57 19.01
C ALA A 357 -2.14 18.73 19.70
N LEU A 358 -2.94 17.66 19.70
CA LEU A 358 -4.01 17.52 20.66
C LEU A 358 -3.30 17.58 22.01
N ARG A 359 -3.41 18.76 22.63
CA ARG A 359 -2.96 19.03 23.99
C ARG A 359 -3.77 18.15 24.93
N SER A 360 -3.42 16.88 24.99
CA SER A 360 -3.74 16.04 26.13
C SER A 360 -2.41 15.69 26.79
N LYS A 361 -1.97 16.56 27.70
CA LYS A 361 -1.25 16.10 28.89
C LYS A 361 -2.19 15.21 29.71
N THR A 362 -2.67 14.12 29.13
CA THR A 362 -3.30 13.05 29.87
C THR A 362 -2.14 12.23 30.40
N SER A 363 -1.77 12.48 31.65
CA SER A 363 -1.00 11.52 32.41
C SER A 363 -1.77 10.20 32.35
N TYR A 364 -1.28 9.23 31.58
CA TYR A 364 -1.85 7.90 31.60
C TYR A 364 -1.71 7.36 33.02
N LEU A 365 -2.84 7.17 33.70
CA LEU A 365 -2.87 6.57 35.03
C LEU A 365 -2.65 5.07 34.85
N ILE A 366 -1.42 4.63 35.07
CA ILE A 366 -1.09 3.21 35.12
C ILE A 366 -1.93 2.57 36.25
N PRO A 367 -2.69 1.50 35.95
CA PRO A 367 -3.46 0.82 36.98
C PRO A 367 -2.53 0.31 38.09
N SER A 368 -2.86 0.62 39.34
CA SER A 368 -2.03 0.27 40.52
C SER A 368 -1.85 -1.23 40.75
N HIS A 369 -2.64 -2.08 40.07
CA HIS A 369 -2.62 -3.53 40.21
C HIS A 369 -1.69 -4.24 39.22
N MET A 370 -1.08 -3.54 38.27
CA MET A 370 -0.14 -4.15 37.31
C MET A 370 1.17 -4.54 38.00
N SER A 371 1.69 -5.72 37.63
CA SER A 371 2.97 -6.22 38.12
C SER A 371 4.14 -5.50 37.43
N TRP A 372 5.17 -5.13 38.20
CA TRP A 372 6.38 -4.49 37.67
C TRP A 372 7.53 -5.50 37.58
N LEU A 373 8.29 -5.41 36.50
CA LEU A 373 9.49 -6.22 36.30
C LEU A 373 10.61 -5.35 35.74
N ASP A 374 11.67 -5.20 36.52
CA ASP A 374 12.82 -4.40 36.15
C ASP A 374 13.85 -5.27 35.40
N LYS A 375 14.10 -4.93 34.14
CA LYS A 375 15.11 -5.56 33.27
C LYS A 375 16.17 -4.53 32.90
N THR A 376 17.17 -4.40 33.76
CA THR A 376 18.29 -3.49 33.52
C THR A 376 19.35 -4.12 32.60
N ASN A 377 20.12 -3.27 31.91
CA ASN A 377 21.27 -3.66 31.07
C ASN A 377 20.98 -4.67 29.95
N GLN A 378 19.76 -4.69 29.41
CA GLN A 378 19.42 -5.53 28.26
C GLN A 378 19.84 -4.85 26.96
N ARG A 379 20.68 -5.53 26.17
CA ARG A 379 21.15 -5.06 24.85
C ARG A 379 21.12 -6.22 23.87
N ASN A 380 20.41 -6.07 22.76
CA ASN A 380 20.32 -7.07 21.67
C ASN A 380 19.79 -8.42 22.16
N THR A 381 18.72 -8.38 22.98
CA THR A 381 18.15 -9.56 23.64
C THR A 381 16.68 -9.75 23.29
N ILE A 382 16.30 -10.99 23.05
CA ILE A 382 14.89 -11.43 23.01
C ILE A 382 14.51 -11.89 24.42
N MET A 383 13.40 -11.37 24.94
CA MET A 383 12.86 -11.73 26.23
C MET A 383 11.41 -12.18 26.07
N ARG A 384 11.06 -13.32 26.67
CA ARG A 384 9.67 -13.82 26.70
C ARG A 384 9.13 -13.75 28.11
N PHE A 385 7.89 -13.28 28.22
CA PHE A 385 7.20 -13.10 29.48
C PHE A 385 5.85 -13.81 29.42
N ASN A 386 5.51 -14.54 30.48
CA ASN A 386 4.15 -15.02 30.69
C ASN A 386 3.32 -13.86 31.23
N LEU A 387 2.16 -13.62 30.63
CA LEU A 387 1.32 -12.48 30.99
C LEU A 387 0.44 -12.84 32.19
N PRO A 388 0.50 -12.09 33.30
CA PRO A 388 -0.37 -12.31 34.43
C PRO A 388 -1.74 -11.65 34.18
N TYR A 389 -2.80 -12.17 34.81
CA TYR A 389 -4.17 -11.68 34.62
C TYR A 389 -4.38 -10.20 34.92
N ASN A 390 -3.53 -9.61 35.77
CA ASN A 390 -3.56 -8.21 36.18
C ASN A 390 -2.66 -7.31 35.31
N GLY A 391 -1.99 -7.84 34.30
CA GLY A 391 -1.05 -7.12 33.44
C GLY A 391 0.37 -6.99 34.00
N LEU A 392 1.31 -6.76 33.09
CA LEU A 392 2.75 -6.67 33.31
C LEU A 392 3.32 -5.36 32.73
N LEU A 393 4.19 -4.72 33.50
CA LEU A 393 5.00 -3.57 33.12
C LEU A 393 6.48 -3.97 33.19
N VAL A 394 7.16 -3.94 32.04
CA VAL A 394 8.57 -4.26 31.94
C VAL A 394 9.37 -2.98 31.78
N LYS A 395 10.18 -2.64 32.78
CA LYS A 395 11.05 -1.46 32.77
C LYS A 395 12.42 -1.83 32.21
N LEU A 396 12.83 -1.14 31.15
CA LEU A 396 14.06 -1.37 30.40
C LEU A 396 14.97 -0.14 30.49
N GLY A 397 16.27 -0.36 30.68
CA GLY A 397 17.29 0.71 30.72
C GLY A 397 18.25 0.60 31.91
N PRO A 398 18.90 1.71 32.33
CA PRO A 398 18.75 3.05 31.78
C PRO A 398 19.26 3.14 30.33
N PHE A 399 18.70 4.07 29.57
CA PHE A 399 19.07 4.38 28.19
C PHE A 399 19.45 5.86 28.05
N PHE A 400 20.04 6.19 26.91
CA PHE A 400 20.44 7.54 26.48
C PHE A 400 21.50 8.19 27.36
N GLU A 401 22.33 7.38 28.04
CA GLU A 401 23.58 7.87 28.65
C GLU A 401 24.53 8.40 27.56
N ASP A 402 24.53 7.75 26.39
CA ASP A 402 25.05 8.29 25.15
C ASP A 402 23.92 8.98 24.37
N PRO A 403 24.01 10.30 24.10
CA PRO A 403 22.99 11.03 23.34
C PRO A 403 22.74 10.49 21.93
N GLN A 404 23.70 9.79 21.34
CA GLN A 404 23.56 9.19 20.00
C GLN A 404 22.90 7.80 20.03
N GLN A 405 22.59 7.29 21.22
CA GLN A 405 21.98 5.97 21.37
C GLN A 405 20.56 5.94 20.77
N SER A 406 20.34 4.96 19.91
CA SER A 406 19.03 4.57 19.40
C SER A 406 18.60 3.25 20.04
N VAL A 407 17.32 3.16 20.39
CA VAL A 407 16.71 1.96 20.99
C VAL A 407 15.54 1.50 20.13
N LEU A 408 15.69 0.34 19.49
CA LEU A 408 14.61 -0.34 18.79
C LEU A 408 13.93 -1.34 19.74
N LEU A 409 12.61 -1.20 19.86
CA LEU A 409 11.75 -2.13 20.57
C LEU A 409 10.80 -2.79 19.59
N LEU A 410 10.77 -4.11 19.58
CA LEU A 410 9.77 -4.93 18.87
C LEU A 410 9.03 -5.77 19.91
N VAL A 411 7.70 -5.65 19.94
CA VAL A 411 6.86 -6.23 20.97
C VAL A 411 5.70 -6.99 20.35
N SER A 412 5.57 -8.28 20.64
CA SER A 412 4.38 -9.06 20.30
C SER A 412 3.28 -8.86 21.34
N ASN A 413 2.01 -8.96 20.92
CA ASN A 413 0.85 -8.92 21.82
C ASN A 413 0.84 -7.67 22.73
N ALA A 414 0.91 -6.48 22.10
CA ALA A 414 0.97 -5.20 22.79
C ALA A 414 -0.38 -4.45 22.70
N PRO A 415 -0.80 -3.68 23.73
CA PRO A 415 -1.94 -2.79 23.60
C PRO A 415 -1.61 -1.55 22.74
N TYR A 416 -2.62 -0.76 22.38
CA TYR A 416 -2.41 0.50 21.64
C TYR A 416 -1.47 1.49 22.35
N ASN A 417 -1.48 1.51 23.69
CA ASN A 417 -0.66 2.36 24.55
C ASN A 417 0.50 1.57 25.19
N TRP A 418 1.15 0.69 24.44
CA TRP A 418 2.15 -0.23 24.95
C TRP A 418 3.42 0.44 25.50
N LEU A 419 3.85 1.60 24.97
CA LEU A 419 5.15 2.20 25.30
C LEU A 419 5.04 3.48 26.14
N HIS A 420 5.83 3.54 27.21
CA HIS A 420 5.92 4.68 28.13
C HIS A 420 7.38 5.06 28.41
N LEU A 421 7.64 6.34 28.62
CA LEU A 421 8.89 6.87 29.13
C LEU A 421 8.80 6.97 30.65
N CYS A 422 9.78 6.42 31.34
CA CYS A 422 9.98 6.56 32.77
C CYS A 422 11.24 7.39 33.06
N ILE A 423 11.12 8.39 33.93
CA ILE A 423 12.22 9.26 34.34
C ILE A 423 12.45 9.08 35.84
N GLU A 424 13.68 8.80 36.23
CA GLU A 424 14.13 8.76 37.63
C GLU A 424 15.10 9.90 37.92
N THR A 425 14.82 10.66 38.97
CA THR A 425 15.61 11.81 39.42
C THR A 425 16.29 11.59 40.76
N ASN A 426 15.75 10.69 41.60
CA ASN A 426 16.31 10.35 42.92
C ASN A 426 16.45 8.83 43.08
N SER A 427 17.63 8.35 43.45
CA SER A 427 17.93 6.92 43.61
C SER A 427 17.46 6.30 44.94
N GLY A 428 16.53 6.95 45.68
CA GLY A 428 16.34 6.70 47.11
C GLY A 428 14.95 6.27 47.58
N ASN A 429 13.95 6.14 46.70
CA ASN A 429 12.58 5.74 47.10
C ASN A 429 12.20 4.41 46.44
N GLU A 430 11.38 3.59 47.13
CA GLU A 430 10.77 2.33 46.66
C GLU A 430 9.81 2.47 45.46
N LYS A 431 9.88 3.57 44.70
CA LYS A 431 9.03 3.83 43.53
C LYS A 431 9.73 3.30 42.28
N HIS A 432 9.04 2.47 41.49
CA HIS A 432 9.55 2.00 40.20
C HIS A 432 9.81 3.12 39.19
N CYS A 433 9.17 4.29 39.34
CA CYS A 433 9.37 5.45 38.49
C CYS A 433 8.94 6.75 39.19
N ASP A 434 9.71 7.85 39.05
CA ASP A 434 9.29 9.16 39.57
C ASP A 434 8.24 9.82 38.66
N PHE A 435 8.47 9.78 37.34
CA PHE A 435 7.55 10.31 36.33
C PHE A 435 7.39 9.35 35.18
N ILE A 436 6.15 9.00 34.86
CA ILE A 436 5.81 8.15 33.72
C ILE A 436 4.87 8.87 32.76
N THR A 437 5.17 8.77 31.46
CA THR A 437 4.39 9.39 30.39
C THR A 437 4.33 8.46 29.20
N GLN A 438 3.18 8.40 28.53
CA GLN A 438 3.03 7.61 27.32
C GLN A 438 3.82 8.23 26.17
N ILE A 439 4.47 7.41 25.35
CA ILE A 439 5.04 7.84 24.07
C ILE A 439 3.92 7.77 23.01
N THR A 440 3.65 8.90 22.35
CA THR A 440 2.52 9.02 21.43
C THR A 440 2.72 8.24 20.13
N SER A 441 1.61 7.96 19.45
CA SER A 441 1.53 7.15 18.22
C SER A 441 2.28 7.69 17.00
N LYS A 442 2.91 8.88 17.08
CA LYS A 442 3.77 9.38 15.98
C LYS A 442 5.09 8.61 15.88
N TYR A 443 5.61 8.10 17.00
CA TYR A 443 6.95 7.49 17.09
C TYR A 443 6.94 5.98 17.34
N ILE A 444 5.75 5.43 17.56
CA ILE A 444 5.48 4.00 17.64
C ILE A 444 4.54 3.62 16.51
N THR A 445 4.71 2.43 15.97
CA THR A 445 3.90 1.92 14.87
C THR A 445 3.60 0.44 15.06
N TRP A 446 2.78 -0.08 14.16
CA TRP A 446 2.49 -1.50 14.05
C TRP A 446 3.04 -1.99 12.71
N ILE A 447 3.73 -3.12 12.73
CA ILE A 447 4.28 -3.77 11.54
C ILE A 447 3.78 -5.21 11.47
N PRO A 448 3.71 -5.82 10.27
CA PRO A 448 3.27 -7.20 10.14
C PRO A 448 4.23 -8.16 10.82
N ASP A 449 3.68 -9.18 11.47
CA ASP A 449 4.43 -10.35 11.91
C ASP A 449 4.29 -11.46 10.85
N PRO A 450 5.34 -11.74 10.05
CA PRO A 450 5.28 -12.78 9.04
C PRO A 450 5.18 -14.21 9.62
N LEU A 451 5.52 -14.41 10.90
CA LEU A 451 5.52 -15.74 11.52
C LEU A 451 4.15 -16.10 12.09
N THR A 452 3.49 -15.14 12.76
CA THR A 452 2.20 -15.38 13.41
C THR A 452 1.00 -14.89 12.60
N GLY A 453 1.23 -14.01 11.61
CA GLY A 453 0.17 -13.30 10.89
C GLY A 453 -0.49 -12.17 11.68
N ASN A 454 -0.04 -11.92 12.92
CA ASN A 454 -0.51 -10.82 13.77
C ASN A 454 0.31 -9.55 13.50
N SER A 455 0.15 -8.54 14.36
CA SER A 455 0.93 -7.31 14.33
C SER A 455 1.97 -7.29 15.45
N ILE A 456 3.17 -6.79 15.14
CA ILE A 456 4.21 -6.45 16.11
C ILE A 456 4.20 -4.94 16.34
N ALA A 457 4.19 -4.54 17.61
CA ALA A 457 4.38 -3.16 18.00
C ALA A 457 5.87 -2.81 17.87
N ALA A 458 6.17 -1.72 17.18
CA ALA A 458 7.53 -1.31 16.88
C ALA A 458 7.75 0.15 17.28
N GLY A 459 8.89 0.43 17.91
CA GLY A 459 9.30 1.80 18.26
C GLY A 459 10.80 1.94 18.14
N LEU A 460 11.24 2.97 17.40
CA LEU A 460 12.64 3.37 17.31
C LEU A 460 12.79 4.69 18.05
N ILE A 461 13.34 4.64 19.27
CA ILE A 461 13.39 5.80 20.17
C ILE A 461 14.82 6.32 20.26
N THR A 462 14.96 7.63 20.09
CA THR A 462 16.21 8.39 20.23
C THR A 462 15.99 9.53 21.24
N LEU A 463 17.08 10.12 21.75
CA LEU A 463 16.97 11.27 22.63
C LEU A 463 16.31 12.46 21.92
N SER A 464 16.63 12.69 20.64
CA SER A 464 16.03 13.72 19.77
C SER A 464 14.50 13.60 19.69
N ILE A 465 13.97 12.37 19.61
CA ILE A 465 12.53 12.10 19.63
C ILE A 465 11.92 12.54 20.96
N LEU A 466 12.54 12.19 22.09
CA LEU A 466 12.05 12.54 23.42
C LEU A 466 12.04 14.06 23.66
N GLU A 467 13.04 14.77 23.15
CA GLU A 467 13.12 16.24 23.17
C GLU A 467 12.01 16.86 22.29
N SER A 468 11.78 16.31 21.09
CA SER A 468 10.72 16.80 20.17
C SER A 468 9.32 16.68 20.76
N LEU A 469 9.10 15.68 21.62
CA LEU A 469 7.85 15.47 22.36
C LEU A 469 7.69 16.41 23.57
N GLN A 470 8.69 17.28 23.85
CA GLN A 470 8.75 18.13 25.04
C GLN A 470 8.67 17.34 26.36
N LEU A 471 9.04 16.06 26.34
CA LEU A 471 9.03 15.19 27.54
C LEU A 471 10.29 15.39 28.38
N VAL A 472 11.36 15.90 27.76
CA VAL A 472 12.67 16.08 28.37
C VAL A 472 13.17 17.49 28.05
N ASN A 473 13.62 18.22 29.07
CA ASN A 473 14.35 19.48 28.89
C ASN A 473 15.85 19.24 28.96
N SER A 474 16.64 20.08 28.28
CA SER A 474 18.11 20.00 28.25
C SER A 474 18.78 20.01 29.64
N SER A 475 18.13 20.59 30.66
CA SER A 475 18.62 20.58 32.05
C SER A 475 18.37 19.28 32.81
N LEU A 476 17.37 18.46 32.40
CA LEU A 476 17.03 17.17 33.00
C LEU A 476 17.92 16.04 32.48
N VAL A 477 18.41 16.13 31.24
CA VAL A 477 19.24 15.12 30.57
C VAL A 477 20.49 14.74 31.39
N TYR A 478 21.12 15.71 32.06
CA TYR A 478 22.37 15.48 32.79
C TYR A 478 22.20 14.93 34.22
N LYS A 479 20.98 14.87 34.74
CA LYS A 479 20.71 14.47 36.15
C LYS A 479 19.74 13.31 36.29
N ALA A 480 18.95 13.01 35.27
CA ALA A 480 17.93 11.97 35.31
C ALA A 480 18.38 10.71 34.56
N LYS A 481 17.89 9.56 35.00
CA LYS A 481 17.99 8.29 34.26
C LYS A 481 16.70 8.05 33.50
N PHE A 482 16.82 7.75 32.21
CA PHE A 482 15.69 7.46 31.34
C PHE A 482 15.52 5.96 31.16
N TYR A 483 14.28 5.50 31.30
CA TYR A 483 13.89 4.11 31.09
C TYR A 483 12.69 4.04 30.14
N LEU A 484 12.60 2.97 29.38
CA LEU A 484 11.43 2.66 28.56
C LEU A 484 10.62 1.58 29.28
N VAL A 485 9.34 1.83 29.49
CA VAL A 485 8.43 0.90 30.14
C VAL A 485 7.46 0.37 29.11
N VAL A 486 7.50 -0.94 28.91
CA VAL A 486 6.57 -1.65 28.04
C VAL A 486 5.43 -2.21 28.89
N SER A 487 4.20 -1.92 28.49
CA SER A 487 2.97 -2.37 29.13
C SER A 487 2.29 -3.46 28.30
N SER A 488 1.64 -4.38 29.01
CA SER A 488 0.75 -5.38 28.45
C SER A 488 -0.69 -5.11 28.87
N SER A 489 -1.65 -5.64 28.10
CA SER A 489 -3.07 -5.62 28.45
C SER A 489 -3.45 -6.92 29.16
N PRO A 490 -4.38 -6.90 30.12
CA PRO A 490 -5.08 -8.09 30.59
C PRO A 490 -6.06 -8.56 29.49
N ASP A 491 -5.51 -9.11 28.40
CA ASP A 491 -6.27 -9.74 27.33
C ASP A 491 -6.30 -11.26 27.56
N PRO A 492 -7.50 -11.89 27.69
CA PRO A 492 -7.61 -13.32 27.94
C PRO A 492 -7.04 -14.20 26.81
N PHE A 493 -6.81 -13.63 25.62
CA PHE A 493 -6.24 -14.34 24.48
C PHE A 493 -4.70 -14.28 24.42
N TRP A 494 -4.06 -13.44 25.26
CA TRP A 494 -2.62 -13.30 25.27
C TRP A 494 -2.00 -14.03 26.46
N ASN A 495 -1.42 -15.20 26.20
CA ASN A 495 -0.74 -15.99 27.23
C ASN A 495 0.70 -15.54 27.47
N SER A 496 1.32 -14.94 26.46
CA SER A 496 2.72 -14.53 26.49
C SER A 496 2.97 -13.29 25.66
N MET A 497 4.02 -12.57 26.03
CA MET A 497 4.51 -11.37 25.35
C MET A 497 6.02 -11.52 25.12
N THR A 498 6.46 -11.23 23.90
CA THR A 498 7.88 -11.24 23.55
C THR A 498 8.34 -9.81 23.30
N ILE A 499 9.42 -9.40 23.97
CA ILE A 499 10.06 -8.10 23.79
C ILE A 499 11.44 -8.35 23.22
N TYR A 500 11.74 -7.73 22.10
CA TYR A 500 13.07 -7.64 21.55
C TYR A 500 13.59 -6.21 21.64
N VAL A 501 14.82 -6.08 22.11
CA VAL A 501 15.50 -4.79 22.31
C VAL A 501 16.81 -4.82 21.52
N ASP A 502 16.99 -3.94 20.53
CA ASP A 502 18.26 -3.70 19.82
C ASP A 502 18.72 -2.26 20.13
N THR A 503 19.96 -2.09 20.56
CA THR A 503 20.52 -0.78 20.89
C THR A 503 21.78 -0.52 20.07
N PHE A 504 21.88 0.66 19.47
CA PHE A 504 23.03 1.06 18.68
C PHE A 504 23.28 2.57 18.75
N SER A 505 24.55 2.99 18.80
CA SER A 505 24.92 4.41 18.79
C SER A 505 25.38 4.91 17.42
N LYS A 506 26.00 4.03 16.62
CA LYS A 506 26.55 4.40 15.31
C LYS A 506 25.50 4.23 14.22
N THR A 507 24.76 5.30 13.95
CA THR A 507 23.66 5.30 12.96
C THR A 507 24.12 4.94 11.55
N SER A 508 25.34 5.29 11.13
CA SER A 508 25.87 4.99 9.80
C SER A 508 26.08 3.50 9.51
N GLU A 509 26.09 2.64 10.53
CA GLU A 509 26.17 1.19 10.37
C GLU A 509 24.81 0.55 10.13
N ARG A 510 23.71 1.24 10.46
CA ARG A 510 22.33 0.73 10.38
C ARG A 510 21.48 1.48 9.37
N ILE A 511 21.79 2.75 9.12
CA ILE A 511 21.07 3.64 8.23
C ILE A 511 22.00 3.98 7.08
N HIS A 512 21.73 3.36 5.94
CA HIS A 512 22.50 3.50 4.72
C HIS A 512 21.80 4.48 3.78
N PHE A 513 22.53 5.47 3.28
CA PHE A 513 21.99 6.50 2.39
C PHE A 513 21.80 6.05 0.94
N ASP A 514 22.28 4.86 0.61
CA ASP A 514 22.19 4.29 -0.72
C ASP A 514 22.35 2.77 -0.66
N LEU A 515 21.69 2.06 -1.57
CA LEU A 515 22.03 0.66 -1.86
C LEU A 515 23.37 0.64 -2.62
N PRO A 516 24.33 -0.24 -2.27
CA PRO A 516 25.58 -0.35 -3.01
C PRO A 516 25.31 -0.72 -4.48
N LYS A 517 25.77 0.12 -5.41
CA LYS A 517 25.48 -0.02 -6.84
C LYS A 517 26.62 -0.79 -7.53
N TYR A 518 26.28 -1.85 -8.29
CA TYR A 518 27.22 -2.52 -9.20
C TYR A 518 26.70 -2.42 -10.64
N SER A 519 27.40 -1.64 -11.47
CA SER A 519 27.06 -1.35 -12.87
C SER A 519 27.77 -2.26 -13.88
N THR A 520 28.25 -3.43 -13.46
CA THR A 520 28.89 -4.38 -14.37
C THR A 520 27.85 -5.19 -15.12
N LEU A 521 28.07 -5.47 -16.42
CA LEU A 521 27.21 -6.33 -17.25
C LEU A 521 26.82 -7.68 -16.58
N TRP A 522 27.68 -8.19 -15.69
CA TRP A 522 27.43 -9.40 -14.89
C TRP A 522 26.19 -9.33 -13.98
N SER A 523 25.75 -8.14 -13.56
CA SER A 523 24.56 -7.98 -12.71
C SER A 523 23.24 -8.30 -13.42
N PHE A 524 23.26 -8.37 -14.76
CA PHE A 524 22.13 -8.83 -15.58
C PHE A 524 22.15 -10.35 -15.81
N LEU A 525 23.30 -11.01 -15.62
CA LEU A 525 23.48 -12.44 -15.89
C LEU A 525 23.40 -13.28 -14.60
N SER A 526 23.85 -12.75 -13.47
CA SER A 526 23.88 -13.45 -12.19
C SER A 526 23.71 -12.52 -10.99
N PRO A 527 23.16 -12.99 -9.85
CA PRO A 527 23.10 -12.22 -8.62
C PRO A 527 24.50 -11.80 -8.13
N ASN A 528 24.68 -10.50 -7.87
CA ASN A 528 25.91 -9.98 -7.29
C ASN A 528 25.77 -9.84 -5.77
N LEU A 529 26.71 -10.41 -5.02
CA LEU A 529 26.77 -10.28 -3.56
C LEU A 529 27.05 -8.82 -3.16
N LEU A 530 26.14 -8.23 -2.39
CA LEU A 530 26.28 -6.88 -1.83
C LEU A 530 27.03 -6.93 -0.50
N THR A 531 26.52 -7.70 0.45
CA THR A 531 27.07 -7.79 1.81
C THR A 531 26.50 -8.99 2.56
N ASN A 532 27.21 -9.42 3.59
CA ASN A 532 26.75 -10.40 4.56
C ASN A 532 26.40 -9.69 5.86
N LEU A 533 25.16 -9.87 6.33
CA LEU A 533 24.70 -9.31 7.59
C LEU A 533 24.63 -10.43 8.63
N THR A 534 25.27 -10.20 9.76
CA THR A 534 25.23 -11.10 10.92
C THR A 534 24.69 -10.34 12.11
N PRO A 535 23.37 -10.34 12.34
CA PRO A 535 22.70 -9.57 13.40
C PRO A 535 23.34 -9.58 14.79
N ARG A 536 24.11 -10.59 15.19
CA ARG A 536 24.88 -10.53 16.47
C ARG A 536 25.93 -9.40 16.50
N THR A 537 26.52 -9.05 15.37
CA THR A 537 27.50 -7.96 15.21
C THR A 537 26.87 -6.78 14.45
N SER A 538 26.15 -7.15 13.41
CA SER A 538 25.20 -6.47 12.56
C SER A 538 24.17 -5.56 13.19
N GLY A 539 23.61 -6.07 14.30
CA GLY A 539 22.21 -5.95 14.72
C GLY A 539 21.16 -6.24 13.65
N SER A 540 19.91 -6.21 14.09
CA SER A 540 18.77 -6.80 13.37
C SER A 540 18.06 -5.83 12.44
N PHE A 541 18.24 -4.52 12.65
CA PHE A 541 17.57 -3.50 11.86
C PHE A 541 18.56 -2.75 10.97
N HIS A 542 18.22 -2.68 9.68
CA HIS A 542 18.96 -1.93 8.66
C HIS A 542 18.00 -1.19 7.73
N ARG A 543 18.25 0.09 7.47
CA ARG A 543 17.51 0.92 6.50
C ARG A 543 18.40 1.27 5.33
N PHE A 544 17.91 1.09 4.11
CA PHE A 544 18.57 1.53 2.88
C PHE A 544 17.71 2.55 2.16
N TYR A 545 18.17 3.80 2.06
CA TYR A 545 17.50 4.82 1.26
C TYR A 545 17.72 4.57 -0.24
N LEU A 546 16.69 4.86 -1.02
CA LEU A 546 16.66 4.72 -2.47
C LEU A 546 16.61 6.12 -3.11
N PRO A 547 17.76 6.78 -3.31
CA PRO A 547 17.76 8.13 -3.90
C PRO A 547 17.26 8.08 -5.35
N HIS A 548 16.33 8.99 -5.67
CA HIS A 548 15.72 9.08 -7.00
C HIS A 548 16.72 9.28 -8.15
N THR A 549 17.88 9.87 -7.88
CA THR A 549 18.95 10.07 -8.87
C THR A 549 19.60 8.75 -9.31
N LYS A 550 19.52 7.70 -8.47
CA LYS A 550 20.16 6.39 -8.72
C LYS A 550 19.13 5.30 -8.99
N TYR A 551 17.98 5.39 -8.36
CA TYR A 551 16.83 4.50 -8.49
C TYR A 551 15.66 5.34 -9.01
N TYR A 552 15.76 5.78 -10.27
CA TYR A 552 14.63 6.34 -10.97
C TYR A 552 13.71 5.18 -11.32
N LEU A 553 12.80 4.85 -10.41
CA LEU A 553 11.92 3.68 -10.55
C LEU A 553 10.70 4.09 -11.35
N SER A 554 10.90 4.38 -12.64
CA SER A 554 9.79 4.46 -13.59
C SER A 554 9.53 3.09 -14.20
N ALA A 555 8.32 2.87 -14.69
CA ALA A 555 7.98 1.62 -15.38
C ALA A 555 8.79 1.39 -16.68
N SER A 556 9.56 2.40 -17.14
CA SER A 556 10.50 2.28 -18.27
C SER A 556 11.92 1.86 -17.87
N THR A 557 12.26 1.84 -16.57
CA THR A 557 13.61 1.48 -16.09
C THR A 557 13.70 0.04 -15.62
N ILE A 558 14.87 -0.57 -15.79
CA ILE A 558 15.12 -1.94 -15.31
C ILE A 558 15.14 -1.91 -13.78
N THR A 559 14.10 -2.47 -13.18
CA THR A 559 13.93 -2.48 -11.74
C THR A 559 14.92 -3.49 -11.10
N PRO A 560 15.77 -3.07 -10.13
CA PRO A 560 16.60 -4.01 -9.39
C PRO A 560 15.75 -4.92 -8.51
N ILE A 561 16.16 -6.18 -8.41
CA ILE A 561 15.57 -7.16 -7.51
C ILE A 561 16.60 -7.48 -6.43
N LEU A 562 16.22 -7.23 -5.19
CA LEU A 562 17.01 -7.59 -4.02
C LEU A 562 16.69 -9.03 -3.64
N ILE A 563 17.72 -9.86 -3.58
CA ILE A 563 17.66 -11.25 -3.13
C ILE A 563 18.28 -11.32 -1.74
N ILE A 564 17.55 -11.89 -0.80
CA ILE A 564 18.04 -12.19 0.55
C ILE A 564 17.98 -13.69 0.78
N LYS A 565 19.09 -14.27 1.24
CA LYS A 565 19.16 -15.67 1.67
C LYS A 565 19.49 -15.74 3.16
N ARG A 566 18.61 -16.38 3.92
CA ARG A 566 18.84 -16.73 5.32
C ARG A 566 19.66 -18.02 5.39
N HIS A 567 20.68 -18.05 6.24
CA HIS A 567 21.48 -19.25 6.49
C HIS A 567 22.07 -19.24 7.92
N SER A 568 22.67 -20.35 8.35
CA SER A 568 23.40 -20.47 9.62
C SER A 568 22.63 -19.98 10.86
N CYS A 569 21.37 -20.42 11.02
CA CYS A 569 20.56 -20.11 12.21
C CYS A 569 20.99 -20.95 13.42
N THR A 570 21.18 -20.29 14.56
CA THR A 570 21.69 -20.89 15.81
C THR A 570 20.61 -21.45 16.74
N ALA A 571 19.34 -21.10 16.51
CA ALA A 571 18.20 -21.55 17.30
C ALA A 571 17.09 -22.07 16.39
N ASP A 572 16.35 -23.08 16.84
CA ASP A 572 15.17 -23.61 16.12
C ASP A 572 14.00 -22.62 16.13
N GLU A 573 13.96 -21.71 17.11
CA GLU A 573 12.89 -20.74 17.26
C GLU A 573 13.21 -19.42 16.54
N LYS A 574 12.43 -19.15 15.50
CA LYS A 574 12.47 -17.90 14.74
C LYS A 574 11.77 -16.78 15.52
N PHE A 575 12.37 -15.60 15.52
CA PHE A 575 11.77 -14.40 16.12
C PHE A 575 11.15 -13.49 15.07
N MET A 576 11.85 -13.21 13.96
CA MET A 576 11.33 -12.35 12.90
C MET A 576 12.13 -12.49 11.60
N GLY A 577 11.56 -12.08 10.48
CA GLY A 577 12.31 -11.89 9.25
C GLY A 577 11.46 -11.29 8.17
N MET A 578 11.65 -10.01 7.88
CA MET A 578 10.94 -9.36 6.78
C MET A 578 11.74 -8.22 6.16
N ILE A 579 11.32 -7.89 4.95
CA ILE A 579 11.75 -6.72 4.20
C ILE A 579 10.51 -5.85 4.00
N THR A 580 10.60 -4.56 4.30
CA THR A 580 9.55 -3.60 3.94
C THR A 580 10.08 -2.59 2.94
N MET A 581 9.23 -2.22 1.99
CA MET A 581 9.49 -1.22 0.98
C MET A 581 8.51 -0.07 1.18
N ASN A 582 9.05 1.14 1.36
CA ASN A 582 8.29 2.31 1.74
C ASN A 582 8.53 3.44 0.73
N ALA A 583 7.46 4.13 0.34
CA ALA A 583 7.55 5.43 -0.32
C ALA A 583 6.54 6.41 0.29
N LEU A 584 7.08 7.38 1.02
CA LEU A 584 6.28 8.29 1.85
C LEU A 584 5.39 9.23 1.04
N TRP A 585 5.80 9.63 -0.17
CA TRP A 585 5.06 10.58 -1.02
C TRP A 585 3.76 10.04 -1.61
N CYS A 586 3.59 8.73 -1.65
CA CYS A 586 2.38 8.08 -2.13
C CYS A 586 1.80 7.11 -1.13
N ASN A 587 2.21 7.19 0.14
CA ASN A 587 1.79 6.28 1.20
C ASN A 587 1.95 4.80 0.81
N TYR A 588 2.97 4.46 0.02
CA TYR A 588 3.18 3.09 -0.45
C TYR A 588 3.92 2.28 0.60
N PHE A 589 3.38 1.12 0.93
CA PHE A 589 3.98 0.13 1.82
C PHE A 589 3.75 -1.27 1.26
N HIS A 590 4.84 -2.03 1.14
CA HIS A 590 4.81 -3.43 0.76
C HIS A 590 5.79 -4.22 1.63
N TYR A 591 5.45 -5.44 2.00
CA TYR A 591 6.36 -6.29 2.78
C TYR A 591 6.44 -7.72 2.24
N VAL A 592 7.62 -8.30 2.39
CA VAL A 592 7.92 -9.68 2.03
C VAL A 592 8.55 -10.37 3.25
N ALA A 593 8.03 -11.54 3.60
CA ALA A 593 8.60 -12.39 4.63
C ALA A 593 9.93 -13.00 4.13
N ILE A 594 10.95 -13.04 4.98
CA ILE A 594 12.21 -13.70 4.65
C ILE A 594 12.07 -15.20 4.94
N GLU A 595 12.15 -15.98 3.88
CA GLU A 595 12.12 -17.44 3.86
C GLU A 595 13.53 -18.03 4.05
N ASP A 596 13.61 -19.35 4.27
CA ASP A 596 14.87 -20.02 4.57
C ASP A 596 15.73 -20.29 3.32
N THR A 597 15.16 -20.25 2.13
CA THR A 597 15.86 -20.58 0.87
C THR A 597 16.32 -19.32 0.15
N LYS A 598 15.37 -18.57 -0.38
CA LYS A 598 15.59 -17.37 -1.19
C LYS A 598 14.36 -16.50 -1.14
N THR A 599 14.52 -15.25 -0.74
CA THR A 599 13.46 -14.24 -0.81
C THR A 599 13.86 -13.19 -1.82
N GLU A 600 12.93 -12.85 -2.70
CA GLU A 600 13.13 -11.80 -3.71
C GLU A 600 12.15 -10.68 -3.48
N ILE A 601 12.62 -9.44 -3.60
CA ILE A 601 11.76 -8.26 -3.62
C ILE A 601 12.15 -7.38 -4.80
N SER A 602 11.18 -7.12 -5.67
CA SER A 602 11.33 -6.17 -6.76
C SER A 602 11.23 -4.76 -6.19
N LEU A 603 12.24 -3.93 -6.45
CA LEU A 603 12.27 -2.56 -5.95
C LEU A 603 11.44 -1.62 -6.83
N GLN A 604 10.25 -2.04 -7.27
CA GLN A 604 9.40 -1.24 -8.14
C GLN A 604 8.56 -0.29 -7.29
N LEU A 605 8.77 1.02 -7.48
CA LEU A 605 7.86 2.02 -6.91
C LEU A 605 6.78 2.38 -7.93
N PRO A 606 5.55 2.68 -7.48
CA PRO A 606 4.58 3.33 -8.35
C PRO A 606 5.19 4.64 -8.87
N VAL A 607 4.88 5.03 -10.11
CA VAL A 607 5.38 6.28 -10.70
C VAL A 607 4.37 7.39 -10.42
N SER A 608 4.78 8.44 -9.73
CA SER A 608 4.05 9.72 -9.75
C SER A 608 4.41 10.49 -11.01
N HIS A 609 3.42 11.07 -11.68
CA HIS A 609 3.62 12.12 -12.69
C HIS A 609 4.06 13.47 -12.07
N LEU A 610 4.58 13.48 -10.84
CA LEU A 610 5.14 14.67 -10.20
C LEU A 610 6.21 15.29 -11.12
N SER A 611 6.17 16.61 -11.25
CA SER A 611 7.30 17.35 -11.80
C SER A 611 8.54 16.94 -11.01
N LEU A 612 9.63 16.58 -11.72
CA LEU A 612 10.90 16.16 -11.12
C LEU A 612 11.36 17.10 -9.98
N VAL A 613 10.96 18.37 -10.04
CA VAL A 613 11.30 19.44 -9.11
C VAL A 613 10.68 19.26 -7.70
N ASN A 614 9.43 18.78 -7.59
CA ASN A 614 8.83 18.49 -6.28
C ASN A 614 9.24 17.10 -5.77
N TYR A 615 9.44 16.13 -6.68
CA TYR A 615 9.94 14.80 -6.38
C TYR A 615 11.33 14.82 -5.72
N THR A 616 12.20 15.76 -6.12
CA THR A 616 13.56 15.93 -5.57
C THR A 616 13.61 16.56 -4.16
N LYS A 617 12.57 17.29 -3.73
CA LYS A 617 12.57 18.04 -2.46
C LYS A 617 11.97 17.26 -1.28
N GLU A 618 10.96 16.43 -1.50
CA GLU A 618 10.05 16.05 -0.40
C GLU A 618 9.94 14.55 -0.09
N SER A 619 10.60 13.64 -0.82
CA SER A 619 10.20 12.25 -0.66
C SER A 619 11.30 11.19 -0.75
N ARG A 620 11.48 10.52 0.40
CA ARG A 620 12.39 9.40 0.56
C ARG A 620 11.61 8.11 0.36
N SER A 621 12.12 7.28 -0.55
CA SER A 621 11.81 5.86 -0.55
C SER A 621 12.97 5.10 0.12
N PHE A 622 12.64 4.03 0.80
CA PHE A 622 13.63 3.22 1.51
C PHE A 622 13.13 1.80 1.74
N ILE A 623 14.09 0.93 2.03
CA ILE A 623 13.86 -0.46 2.41
C ILE A 623 14.29 -0.62 3.86
N ASP A 624 13.43 -1.21 4.68
CA ASP A 624 13.81 -1.65 6.02
C ASP A 624 13.95 -3.18 6.05
N LEU A 625 15.05 -3.64 6.64
CA LEU A 625 15.29 -5.04 6.92
C LEU A 625 15.11 -5.26 8.42
N TYR A 626 14.21 -6.18 8.76
CA TYR A 626 14.02 -6.68 10.12
C TYR A 626 14.48 -8.13 10.15
N LEU A 627 15.71 -8.35 10.60
CA LEU A 627 16.42 -9.61 10.56
C LEU A 627 16.29 -10.37 11.89
N ASP A 628 16.30 -11.70 11.83
CA ASP A 628 16.35 -12.55 13.01
C ASP A 628 17.73 -12.43 13.67
N PRO A 629 17.84 -12.09 14.96
CA PRO A 629 19.13 -12.02 15.65
C PRO A 629 19.89 -13.36 15.68
N ASN A 630 19.20 -14.49 15.46
CA ASN A 630 19.79 -15.83 15.57
C ASN A 630 20.35 -16.38 14.25
N CYS A 631 20.17 -15.69 13.13
CA CYS A 631 20.55 -16.15 11.78
C CYS A 631 21.60 -15.25 11.12
N ALA A 632 22.18 -15.72 10.01
CA ALA A 632 23.01 -14.91 9.11
C ALA A 632 22.29 -14.70 7.77
N TYR A 633 22.63 -13.60 7.08
CA TYR A 633 21.96 -13.19 5.85
C TYR A 633 22.97 -12.83 4.77
N GLU A 634 22.72 -13.31 3.56
CA GLU A 634 23.44 -12.94 2.35
C GLU A 634 22.53 -12.04 1.51
N LEU A 635 22.96 -10.81 1.24
CA LEU A 635 22.23 -9.85 0.41
C LEU A 635 22.87 -9.79 -0.96
N SER A 636 22.06 -9.98 -2.00
CA SER A 636 22.52 -9.86 -3.39
C SER A 636 21.53 -9.06 -4.22
N ILE A 637 22.01 -8.43 -5.29
CA ILE A 637 21.18 -7.66 -6.23
C ILE A 637 21.32 -8.24 -7.63
N HIS A 638 20.23 -8.25 -8.37
CA HIS A 638 20.23 -8.62 -9.78
C HIS A 638 19.24 -7.77 -10.56
N TYR A 639 19.45 -7.68 -11.87
CA TYR A 639 18.57 -6.96 -12.79
C TYR A 639 17.95 -7.96 -13.78
N SER A 640 16.62 -8.13 -13.74
CA SER A 640 15.90 -9.03 -14.64
C SER A 640 15.42 -8.29 -15.89
N LEU A 641 16.03 -8.60 -17.04
CA LEU A 641 15.58 -8.11 -18.36
C LEU A 641 14.18 -8.62 -18.71
N ILE A 642 13.81 -9.81 -18.24
CA ILE A 642 12.49 -10.40 -18.45
C ILE A 642 11.41 -9.59 -17.71
N ASN A 643 11.67 -9.24 -16.44
CA ASN A 643 10.72 -8.45 -15.65
C ASN A 643 10.59 -7.04 -16.23
N TRP A 644 11.70 -6.42 -16.64
CA TRP A 644 11.67 -5.13 -17.31
C TRP A 644 10.87 -5.16 -18.61
N TYR A 645 11.03 -6.21 -19.42
CA TYR A 645 10.26 -6.35 -20.65
C TYR A 645 8.75 -6.52 -20.37
N SER A 646 8.38 -7.30 -19.34
CA SER A 646 6.99 -7.40 -18.87
C SER A 646 6.44 -6.06 -18.38
N GLN A 647 7.26 -5.22 -17.75
CA GLN A 647 6.87 -3.88 -17.30
C GLN A 647 6.64 -2.93 -18.50
N LEU A 648 7.45 -3.04 -19.54
CA LEU A 648 7.29 -2.26 -20.77
C LEU A 648 6.02 -2.63 -21.53
N THR A 649 5.69 -3.92 -21.64
CA THR A 649 4.44 -4.35 -22.28
C THR A 649 3.22 -3.81 -21.53
N ASP A 650 3.29 -3.75 -20.20
CA ASP A 650 2.26 -3.15 -19.35
C ASP A 650 2.10 -1.64 -19.61
N LEU A 651 3.19 -0.90 -19.77
CA LEU A 651 3.13 0.52 -20.11
C LEU A 651 2.52 0.78 -21.49
N ILE A 652 2.96 0.01 -22.49
CA ILE A 652 2.54 0.18 -23.88
C ILE A 652 1.06 -0.17 -24.06
N THR A 653 0.55 -1.14 -23.30
CA THR A 653 -0.86 -1.52 -23.32
C THR A 653 -1.76 -0.58 -22.52
N LYS A 654 -1.23 0.12 -21.51
CA LYS A 654 -1.99 1.02 -20.61
C LYS A 654 -2.02 2.49 -21.07
N ASN A 655 -1.09 2.91 -21.92
CA ASN A 655 -1.08 4.26 -22.51
C ASN A 655 -1.72 4.24 -23.90
N ASP A 656 -2.87 4.88 -24.08
CA ASP A 656 -3.41 5.17 -25.41
C ASP A 656 -2.64 6.37 -26.02
N PRO A 657 -1.84 6.18 -27.07
CA PRO A 657 -1.07 7.27 -27.69
C PRO A 657 -1.94 8.36 -28.30
N ARG A 658 -3.28 8.16 -28.40
CA ARG A 658 -4.23 9.15 -28.94
C ARG A 658 -4.61 10.26 -27.95
N LEU A 659 -4.24 10.14 -26.67
CA LEU A 659 -4.54 11.10 -25.60
C LEU A 659 -3.30 11.89 -25.12
N MET A 660 -2.13 11.61 -25.69
CA MET A 660 -0.88 12.31 -25.38
C MET A 660 -0.66 13.48 -26.35
N ASN A 661 -0.25 14.64 -25.83
CA ASN A 661 0.23 15.73 -26.69
C ASN A 661 1.56 15.35 -27.35
N ASP A 662 1.87 15.96 -28.51
CA ASP A 662 3.06 15.64 -29.33
C ASP A 662 4.38 15.68 -28.53
N ASP A 663 4.51 16.56 -27.54
CA ASP A 663 5.69 16.64 -26.66
C ASP A 663 5.82 15.42 -25.72
N GLN A 664 4.70 14.86 -25.26
CA GLN A 664 4.69 13.66 -24.41
C GLN A 664 4.99 12.40 -25.23
N VAL A 665 4.47 12.33 -26.46
CA VAL A 665 4.81 11.26 -27.41
C VAL A 665 6.29 11.32 -27.79
N SER A 666 6.82 12.51 -28.06
CA SER A 666 8.23 12.72 -28.38
C SER A 666 9.16 12.31 -27.22
N LYS A 667 8.80 12.66 -25.98
CA LYS A 667 9.57 12.28 -24.79
C LYS A 667 9.48 10.78 -24.48
N LEU A 668 8.30 10.17 -24.60
CA LEU A 668 8.14 8.72 -24.46
C LEU A 668 8.92 7.97 -25.55
N CYS A 669 8.88 8.45 -26.79
CA CYS A 669 9.68 7.89 -27.89
C CYS A 669 11.19 8.07 -27.65
N PHE A 670 11.62 9.22 -27.13
CA PHE A 670 13.02 9.45 -26.77
C PHE A 670 13.48 8.50 -25.67
N ASP A 671 12.71 8.39 -24.58
CA ASP A 671 12.99 7.48 -23.46
C ASP A 671 12.94 6.00 -23.93
N ILE A 672 12.02 5.63 -24.83
CA ILE A 672 12.00 4.30 -25.45
C ILE A 672 13.26 4.10 -26.33
N ILE A 673 13.70 5.10 -27.09
CA ILE A 673 14.89 4.96 -27.94
C ILE A 673 16.17 4.86 -27.10
N THR A 674 16.33 5.70 -26.08
CA THR A 674 17.54 5.76 -25.26
C THR A 674 17.60 4.67 -24.20
N ASP A 675 16.47 4.37 -23.55
CA ASP A 675 16.42 3.48 -22.40
C ASP A 675 15.91 2.07 -22.76
N VAL A 676 15.28 1.89 -23.94
CA VAL A 676 14.74 0.59 -24.38
C VAL A 676 15.49 0.03 -25.60
N LEU A 677 15.54 0.76 -26.72
CA LEU A 677 16.15 0.28 -27.97
C LEU A 677 17.67 0.20 -27.90
N LEU A 678 18.34 1.18 -27.30
CA LEU A 678 19.81 1.18 -27.16
C LEU A 678 20.31 0.00 -26.29
N PRO A 679 19.73 -0.29 -25.10
CA PRO A 679 20.13 -1.42 -24.28
C PRO A 679 19.73 -2.77 -24.89
N LEU A 680 18.59 -2.87 -25.59
CA LEU A 680 18.21 -4.07 -26.34
C LEU A 680 19.20 -4.35 -27.49
N LEU A 681 19.57 -3.33 -28.27
CA LEU A 681 20.59 -3.45 -29.32
C LEU A 681 21.95 -3.87 -28.72
N PHE A 682 22.34 -3.29 -27.58
CA PHE A 682 23.56 -3.69 -26.88
C PHE A 682 23.50 -5.14 -26.35
N GLY A 683 22.38 -5.54 -25.74
CA GLY A 683 22.16 -6.89 -25.23
C GLY A 683 22.13 -7.94 -26.35
N LEU A 684 21.53 -7.61 -27.50
CA LEU A 684 21.43 -8.48 -28.67
C LEU A 684 22.77 -8.60 -29.40
N VAL A 685 23.55 -7.52 -29.49
CA VAL A 685 24.95 -7.54 -29.95
C VAL A 685 25.82 -8.39 -29.02
N ILE A 686 25.67 -8.26 -27.70
CA ILE A 686 26.42 -9.06 -26.72
C ILE A 686 26.02 -10.54 -26.78
N PHE A 687 24.73 -10.86 -26.91
CA PHE A 687 24.25 -12.24 -27.05
C PHE A 687 24.79 -12.90 -28.33
N ILE A 688 24.84 -12.15 -29.44
CA ILE A 688 25.47 -12.59 -30.70
C ILE A 688 26.98 -12.75 -30.53
N VAL A 689 27.67 -11.86 -29.80
CA VAL A 689 29.12 -11.97 -29.54
C VAL A 689 29.43 -13.18 -28.65
N ILE A 690 28.62 -13.48 -27.65
CA ILE A 690 28.80 -14.65 -26.77
C ILE A 690 28.50 -15.95 -27.52
N LEU A 691 27.44 -15.99 -28.36
CA LEU A 691 27.15 -17.15 -29.22
C LEU A 691 28.24 -17.40 -30.26
N THR A 692 28.84 -16.35 -30.81
CA THR A 692 29.95 -16.48 -31.78
C THR A 692 31.27 -16.88 -31.11
N PHE A 693 31.52 -16.49 -29.86
CA PHE A 693 32.69 -16.95 -29.08
C PHE A 693 32.54 -18.37 -28.51
N ASN A 694 31.33 -18.85 -28.22
CA ASN A 694 31.11 -20.24 -27.77
C ASN A 694 31.08 -21.25 -28.94
N MET A 695 30.95 -20.81 -30.19
CA MET A 695 31.10 -21.67 -31.37
C MET A 695 32.55 -21.76 -31.88
N SER A 696 33.50 -21.03 -31.26
CA SER A 696 34.92 -21.01 -31.65
C SER A 696 35.88 -21.62 -30.64
N LEU A 697 35.37 -22.36 -29.64
CA LEU A 697 36.14 -23.17 -28.68
C LEU A 697 35.93 -24.67 -28.91
#